data_AF-A0A3D8R5G7-F1
#
_entry.id   AF-A0A3D8R5G7-F1
#
_cell.length_a   1.000
_cell.length_b   1.000
_cell.length_c   1.000
_cell.angle_alpha   90.00
_cell.angle_beta   90.00
_cell.angle_gamma   90.00
#
_symmetry.space_group_name_H-M   'P 1'
#
loop_
_entity.id
_entity.type
_entity.pdbx_description
1 polymer ?
#
loop_
_entity_poly.entity_id
_entity_poly.type
_entity_poly.pdbx_seq_one_letter_code
_entity_poly.pdbx_strand_id
1 'polypeptide(L)'
;MTAEVAPRKCFGTDCAKDAGSLQCPTCLKMGLDSFFCSQDCFKRSWSDHKALHKKSNFLTNLFPPKVVSEPDPATGHFNPFPSFGFAGSLRPVYPLSPMRTVPKSIPHPDYAKDGIPRSEQKFVGRHNITILNKAEQEGMRKVCRLAREVLDIAARELKPGVTTDYIDEVVHKACVERNSYPSPLNYVHFPKSVCTSINETICHGIPDQRPLEDGDIINIDVTLYHEGFHGDINETYYVGEKARSNEEAVRVVETARECLDKSIELVKPGMLFREPGNVIEKHAKSRNCSVVKSYCGHGINQLFHCAPNVPHYAKNKAVGTAKPGMCFTIEPMINIGTHRDRLWPDDWTSTTADGSLSAQFEHTLLVTEDGVEVLTARLPDSPGGPIPLIGVDGASEAKTEAMSSEAPHTERSPLLGSQSNGHASYSATAEAGNQPDPDRTEEGTVASKQGSGLNLRYILPALSIGVFLSAADQTIIVSSYGKIGSDLKALNLTSWIATSYFLTLTSFQPLYGKLSDIFGRKSCLLFAYAVFGIGCLFCGLAQSIHQLIAARVFQGIGGGGMTTVVSILLSDIIPLRDRGVWQGVINIIYATGSGIGAPLGGILADYIGWRWAFIAQFPLCVIALIAVSVVLDLPAPEDSHWKQKLRRIDFPGAVVLIGAVLGFLVGFDRGSNVSWTMPLTIVSLSVSACLFILFVVVEIYYATEPFAPGHIIFDRGFVAAYGCNFFSFGGWLSGLFYLPLYFQAVDGVSATVAGLRLLPCIFAGVSGSLFAGFVMKWTGKYYWLTIAGYASLTLGLVVITLFSGVVTDSLVPIILGTVACSFGNGIGVTTTLISLISNATPEDQAVVTACSYLFRSLGSVIGLALSSTVVQQVLRTRLRYALRDSKDIDRIVDGVRQSLDFIKTLDPVIARTVRDCYGWATNKGFAFLIGVVFFAFVSSLFIRERSLSR
;
A
#
# COMPACT_ATOMS: atom_id res chain seq x y z
N MET A 1 36.86 39.69 -34.61
CA MET A 1 37.12 38.30 -35.03
C MET A 1 36.15 37.41 -34.28
N THR A 2 35.26 36.70 -34.97
CA THR A 2 34.35 35.72 -34.36
C THR A 2 35.09 34.40 -34.22
N ALA A 3 35.18 33.85 -33.01
CA ALA A 3 35.75 32.52 -32.80
C ALA A 3 34.83 31.46 -33.42
N GLU A 4 35.38 30.58 -34.26
CA GLU A 4 34.63 29.44 -34.79
C GLU A 4 34.36 28.43 -33.67
N VAL A 5 33.09 28.21 -33.37
CA VAL A 5 32.67 27.21 -32.38
C VAL A 5 32.82 25.83 -33.01
N ALA A 6 33.67 24.98 -32.40
CA ALA A 6 33.91 23.62 -32.87
C ALA A 6 32.60 22.82 -33.05
N PRO A 7 32.48 22.00 -34.11
CA PRO A 7 31.26 21.26 -34.42
C PRO A 7 30.90 20.28 -33.30
N ARG A 8 29.65 20.36 -32.83
CA ARG A 8 29.10 19.49 -31.77
C ARG A 8 28.90 18.07 -32.31
N LYS A 9 29.24 17.03 -31.54
CA LYS A 9 29.02 15.62 -31.92
C LYS A 9 27.56 15.19 -31.78
N CYS A 10 27.08 14.32 -32.67
CA CYS A 10 25.74 13.74 -32.61
C CYS A 10 25.58 12.78 -31.41
N PHE A 11 24.49 12.90 -30.67
CA PHE A 11 24.11 12.00 -29.56
C PHE A 11 23.41 10.70 -30.00
N GLY A 12 23.40 10.41 -31.31
CA GLY A 12 22.84 9.18 -31.84
C GLY A 12 23.69 7.96 -31.55
N THR A 13 23.05 6.85 -31.14
CA THR A 13 23.66 5.52 -31.11
C THR A 13 24.28 5.20 -32.48
N ASP A 14 25.56 4.84 -32.45
CA ASP A 14 26.43 4.54 -33.60
C ASP A 14 26.50 5.65 -34.67
N CYS A 15 26.31 6.92 -34.28
CA CYS A 15 26.34 8.06 -35.20
C CYS A 15 27.65 8.87 -35.10
N ALA A 16 28.59 8.62 -36.02
CA ALA A 16 29.86 9.35 -36.09
C ALA A 16 29.77 10.80 -36.66
N LYS A 17 28.57 11.23 -37.09
CA LYS A 17 28.34 12.55 -37.71
C LYS A 17 28.34 13.67 -36.66
N ASP A 18 28.59 14.88 -37.12
CA ASP A 18 28.36 16.08 -36.32
C ASP A 18 26.85 16.38 -36.24
N ALA A 19 26.45 17.09 -35.19
CA ALA A 19 25.05 17.34 -34.86
C ALA A 19 24.48 18.55 -35.62
N GLY A 20 23.18 18.47 -35.94
CA GLY A 20 22.42 19.61 -36.42
C GLY A 20 21.82 20.42 -35.26
N SER A 21 20.98 21.39 -35.60
CA SER A 21 20.19 22.18 -34.63
C SER A 21 19.09 21.38 -33.90
N LEU A 22 18.90 20.10 -34.22
CA LEU A 22 17.88 19.26 -33.62
C LEU A 22 18.30 18.80 -32.21
N GLN A 23 17.78 19.48 -31.19
CA GLN A 23 17.95 19.12 -29.78
C GLN A 23 16.76 18.29 -29.26
N CYS A 24 16.98 17.43 -28.27
CA CYS A 24 15.86 16.78 -27.57
C CYS A 24 15.08 17.81 -26.71
N PRO A 25 13.75 17.95 -26.87
CA PRO A 25 12.96 18.90 -26.08
C PRO A 25 12.92 18.60 -24.58
N THR A 26 13.19 17.35 -24.17
CA THR A 26 13.28 16.98 -22.75
C THR A 26 14.63 17.37 -22.16
N CYS A 27 15.74 17.02 -22.83
CA CYS A 27 17.07 17.45 -22.41
C CYS A 27 17.23 18.98 -22.38
N LEU A 28 16.67 19.70 -23.35
CA LEU A 28 16.64 21.17 -23.34
C LEU A 28 15.96 21.73 -22.07
N LYS A 29 14.86 21.11 -21.61
CA LYS A 29 14.19 21.47 -20.35
C LYS A 29 14.96 21.06 -19.09
N MET A 30 15.93 20.16 -19.22
CA MET A 30 16.82 19.69 -18.15
C MET A 30 18.20 20.38 -18.16
N GLY A 31 18.43 21.34 -19.06
CA GLY A 31 19.74 22.00 -19.22
C GLY A 31 20.83 21.10 -19.84
N LEU A 32 20.44 20.00 -20.51
CA LEU A 32 21.35 19.01 -21.09
C LEU A 32 21.55 19.24 -22.60
N ASP A 33 22.81 19.40 -23.01
CA ASP A 33 23.22 19.61 -24.40
C ASP A 33 23.26 18.28 -25.18
N SER A 34 22.11 17.82 -25.68
CA SER A 34 21.99 16.62 -26.52
C SER A 34 21.39 16.93 -27.91
N PHE A 35 22.26 16.95 -28.93
CA PHE A 35 21.92 17.32 -30.31
C PHE A 35 22.10 16.15 -31.28
N PHE A 36 21.30 16.12 -32.34
CA PHE A 36 21.22 15.01 -33.30
C PHE A 36 21.41 15.52 -34.74
N CYS A 37 22.00 14.69 -35.60
CA CYS A 37 22.25 15.06 -37.00
C CYS A 37 20.98 15.05 -37.87
N SER A 38 19.92 14.33 -37.48
CA SER A 38 18.64 14.27 -38.19
C SER A 38 17.52 13.70 -37.32
N GLN A 39 16.27 13.93 -37.74
CA GLN A 39 15.07 13.43 -37.05
C GLN A 39 15.05 11.90 -36.96
N ASP A 40 15.52 11.20 -37.98
CA ASP A 40 15.50 9.73 -37.99
C ASP A 40 16.66 9.11 -37.20
N CYS A 41 17.77 9.84 -37.04
CA CYS A 41 18.79 9.50 -36.04
C CYS A 41 18.22 9.62 -34.62
N PHE A 42 17.55 10.74 -34.31
CA PHE A 42 16.86 10.93 -33.02
C PHE A 42 15.81 9.84 -32.74
N LYS A 43 14.95 9.50 -33.73
CA LYS A 43 13.97 8.40 -33.61
C LYS A 43 14.63 7.04 -33.35
N ARG A 44 15.67 6.69 -34.11
CA ARG A 44 16.38 5.39 -33.96
C ARG A 44 17.03 5.25 -32.59
N SER A 45 17.61 6.32 -32.06
CA SER A 45 18.29 6.33 -30.76
C SER A 45 17.35 6.64 -29.59
N TRP A 46 16.05 6.85 -29.83
CA TRP A 46 15.08 7.21 -28.80
C TRP A 46 14.91 6.14 -27.71
N SER A 47 15.07 4.85 -28.06
CA SER A 47 15.07 3.71 -27.14
C SER A 47 16.04 3.89 -25.97
N ASP A 48 17.24 4.39 -26.28
CA ASP A 48 18.39 4.43 -25.39
C ASP A 48 18.55 5.83 -24.80
N HIS A 49 18.34 6.86 -25.63
CA HIS A 49 18.37 8.26 -25.21
C HIS A 49 17.30 8.56 -24.14
N LYS A 50 16.10 7.97 -24.22
CA LYS A 50 15.07 8.14 -23.17
C LYS A 50 15.45 7.52 -21.82
N ALA A 51 16.48 6.66 -21.75
CA ALA A 51 17.00 6.17 -20.47
C ALA A 51 17.69 7.27 -19.66
N LEU A 52 18.27 8.29 -20.33
CA LEU A 52 18.79 9.49 -19.67
C LEU A 52 17.68 10.25 -18.92
N HIS A 53 16.45 10.26 -19.46
CA HIS A 53 15.29 10.85 -18.78
C HIS A 53 14.82 10.01 -17.57
N LYS A 54 15.12 8.71 -17.52
CA LYS A 54 14.79 7.83 -16.39
C LYS A 54 15.71 8.02 -15.18
N LYS A 55 16.98 8.41 -15.39
CA LYS A 55 17.94 8.65 -14.28
C LYS A 55 17.61 9.86 -13.41
N SER A 56 16.74 10.76 -13.87
CA SER A 56 16.16 11.81 -13.05
C SER A 56 14.93 11.26 -12.32
N ASN A 57 15.11 10.71 -11.12
CA ASN A 57 13.98 10.41 -10.24
C ASN A 57 13.22 11.73 -9.98
N PHE A 58 11.95 11.82 -10.37
CA PHE A 58 11.21 13.10 -10.37
C PHE A 58 11.09 13.70 -8.95
N LEU A 59 11.13 12.85 -7.93
CA LEU A 59 11.14 13.23 -6.52
C LEU A 59 12.41 13.99 -6.10
N THR A 60 13.61 13.48 -6.43
CA THR A 60 14.89 14.10 -6.04
C THR A 60 15.15 15.43 -6.74
N ASN A 61 14.59 15.65 -7.93
CA ASN A 61 14.69 16.93 -8.65
C ASN A 61 13.55 17.93 -8.38
N LEU A 62 12.44 17.53 -7.74
CA LEU A 62 11.41 18.49 -7.27
C LEU A 62 11.74 19.07 -5.90
N PHE A 63 12.43 18.29 -5.06
CA PHE A 63 12.86 18.70 -3.73
C PHE A 63 14.31 18.27 -3.50
N PRO A 64 15.32 19.11 -3.84
CA PRO A 64 16.54 19.08 -3.04
C PRO A 64 16.13 19.26 -1.57
N PRO A 65 16.67 18.49 -0.61
CA PRO A 65 16.28 18.60 0.78
C PRO A 65 16.51 20.03 1.26
N LYS A 66 15.42 20.74 1.60
CA LYS A 66 15.46 22.16 2.03
C LYS A 66 16.23 22.40 3.32
N VAL A 67 16.62 21.33 3.99
CA VAL A 67 17.62 21.32 5.06
C VAL A 67 18.65 20.27 4.68
N VAL A 68 19.65 20.66 3.90
CA VAL A 68 20.99 20.11 4.08
C VAL A 68 21.51 20.78 5.36
N SER A 69 22.11 20.05 6.31
CA SER A 69 22.75 20.72 7.45
C SER A 69 23.88 21.60 6.91
N GLU A 70 24.05 22.83 7.42
CA GLU A 70 25.21 23.63 7.04
C GLU A 70 26.50 22.82 7.32
N PRO A 71 27.45 22.74 6.36
CA PRO A 71 28.68 22.02 6.57
C PRO A 71 29.43 22.51 7.81
N ASP A 72 29.91 21.57 8.61
CA ASP A 72 30.74 21.85 9.77
C ASP A 72 31.94 22.74 9.35
N PRO A 73 32.13 23.94 9.91
CA PRO A 73 33.13 24.88 9.42
C PRO A 73 34.59 24.44 9.55
N ALA A 74 34.89 23.37 10.31
CA ALA A 74 36.25 22.87 10.51
C ALA A 74 36.59 21.69 9.59
N THR A 75 35.61 20.86 9.23
CA THR A 75 35.78 19.63 8.43
C THR A 75 35.15 19.71 7.04
N GLY A 76 34.19 20.61 6.82
CA GLY A 76 33.37 20.65 5.60
C GLY A 76 32.35 19.51 5.50
N HIS A 77 32.19 18.69 6.55
CA HIS A 77 31.27 17.56 6.55
C HIS A 77 29.85 17.95 6.93
N PHE A 78 28.85 17.22 6.41
CA PHE A 78 27.43 17.48 6.65
C PHE A 78 26.58 16.20 6.64
N ASN A 79 25.39 16.27 7.22
CA ASN A 79 24.36 15.24 7.11
C ASN A 79 23.35 15.68 6.01
N PRO A 80 23.13 14.92 4.93
CA PRO A 80 22.15 15.24 3.89
C PRO A 80 20.69 15.07 4.33
N PHE A 81 20.44 14.36 5.45
CA PHE A 81 19.11 13.99 5.94
C PHE A 81 18.85 14.44 7.41
N PRO A 82 19.11 15.70 7.80
CA PRO A 82 19.07 16.14 9.20
C PRO A 82 17.65 16.14 9.81
N SER A 83 16.60 16.07 8.98
CA SER A 83 15.22 15.91 9.41
C SER A 83 14.75 14.45 9.50
N PHE A 84 15.58 13.48 9.11
CA PHE A 84 15.29 12.06 9.31
C PHE A 84 15.56 11.70 10.77
N GLY A 85 14.53 11.25 11.49
CA GLY A 85 14.67 10.86 12.89
C GLY A 85 15.33 9.49 13.03
N PHE A 86 16.65 9.38 12.80
CA PHE A 86 17.48 8.17 12.92
C PHE A 86 17.16 7.35 14.19
N ALA A 87 17.27 6.02 14.11
CA ALA A 87 16.92 5.14 15.21
C ALA A 87 18.01 5.07 16.31
N GLY A 88 19.27 4.98 15.92
CA GLY A 88 20.42 4.97 16.84
C GLY A 88 21.27 6.24 16.79
N SER A 89 22.57 6.09 17.02
CA SER A 89 23.57 7.16 17.13
C SER A 89 24.20 7.56 15.80
N LEU A 90 24.30 6.64 14.83
CA LEU A 90 25.00 6.85 13.56
C LEU A 90 24.31 7.89 12.68
N ARG A 91 25.12 8.68 11.97
CA ARG A 91 24.67 9.69 11.01
C ARG A 91 25.55 9.58 9.76
N PRO A 92 24.98 9.77 8.55
CA PRO A 92 25.76 9.81 7.32
C PRO A 92 26.62 11.09 7.28
N VAL A 93 27.89 10.94 6.90
CA VAL A 93 28.92 11.98 6.89
C VAL A 93 29.36 12.25 5.45
N TYR A 94 28.70 13.23 4.84
CA TYR A 94 28.90 13.68 3.46
C TYR A 94 29.85 14.89 3.42
N PRO A 95 30.49 15.21 2.28
CA PRO A 95 30.36 14.57 0.97
C PRO A 95 31.07 13.21 0.90
N LEU A 96 30.39 12.22 0.29
CA LEU A 96 31.04 11.00 -0.16
C LEU A 96 32.14 11.36 -1.19
N SER A 97 33.28 10.68 -1.18
CA SER A 97 34.25 10.85 -2.26
C SER A 97 33.69 10.36 -3.61
N PRO A 98 34.20 10.88 -4.75
CA PRO A 98 33.71 10.50 -6.07
C PRO A 98 33.74 8.99 -6.34
N MET A 99 32.80 8.51 -7.16
CA MET A 99 32.73 7.11 -7.59
C MET A 99 34.04 6.69 -8.28
N ARG A 100 34.76 5.73 -7.69
CA ARG A 100 36.08 5.26 -8.13
C ARG A 100 35.98 4.50 -9.47
N THR A 101 37.01 4.59 -10.32
CA THR A 101 36.93 4.17 -11.75
C THR A 101 37.64 2.86 -12.06
N VAL A 102 36.90 1.88 -12.57
CA VAL A 102 37.46 0.57 -13.01
C VAL A 102 38.05 0.65 -14.44
N PRO A 103 39.26 0.14 -14.70
CA PRO A 103 39.84 0.05 -16.04
C PRO A 103 39.01 -0.77 -17.04
N LYS A 104 38.83 -0.27 -18.27
CA LYS A 104 38.04 -0.92 -19.35
C LYS A 104 38.58 -2.29 -19.81
N SER A 105 39.78 -2.68 -19.40
CA SER A 105 40.36 -4.00 -19.65
C SER A 105 39.79 -5.10 -18.75
N ILE A 106 39.20 -4.73 -17.60
CA ILE A 106 38.54 -5.63 -16.67
C ILE A 106 37.13 -5.95 -17.20
N PRO A 107 36.66 -7.21 -17.18
CA PRO A 107 35.28 -7.55 -17.50
C PRO A 107 34.28 -6.77 -16.63
N HIS A 108 33.31 -6.09 -17.25
CA HIS A 108 32.29 -5.33 -16.55
C HIS A 108 30.94 -6.08 -16.59
N PRO A 109 30.18 -6.15 -15.49
CA PRO A 109 28.81 -6.68 -15.50
C PRO A 109 27.85 -5.74 -16.26
N ASP A 110 26.67 -6.24 -16.65
CA ASP A 110 25.78 -5.54 -17.60
C ASP A 110 25.17 -4.24 -17.06
N TYR A 111 25.13 -4.08 -15.74
CA TYR A 111 24.74 -2.84 -15.07
C TYR A 111 25.86 -1.80 -14.95
N ALA A 112 27.14 -2.16 -15.04
CA ALA A 112 28.26 -1.28 -14.65
C ALA A 112 28.26 0.13 -15.27
N LYS A 113 27.71 0.28 -16.48
CA LYS A 113 27.62 1.56 -17.21
C LYS A 113 26.47 2.45 -16.74
N ASP A 114 25.32 1.89 -16.40
CA ASP A 114 24.10 2.67 -16.17
C ASP A 114 23.24 2.26 -14.97
N GLY A 115 23.64 1.22 -14.24
CA GLY A 115 23.08 0.73 -12.99
C GLY A 115 21.83 -0.13 -13.11
N ILE A 116 21.52 -0.66 -14.30
CA ILE A 116 20.32 -1.47 -14.53
C ILE A 116 20.73 -2.94 -14.84
N PRO A 117 20.57 -3.89 -13.90
CA PRO A 117 20.88 -5.31 -14.12
C PRO A 117 19.80 -5.94 -15.01
N ARG A 118 20.02 -5.94 -16.32
CA ARG A 118 19.03 -6.43 -17.32
C ARG A 118 19.07 -7.95 -17.44
N SER A 119 20.23 -8.53 -17.17
CA SER A 119 20.49 -9.95 -16.97
C SER A 119 19.48 -10.57 -15.98
N GLU A 120 19.37 -9.97 -14.79
CA GLU A 120 18.50 -10.39 -13.67
C GLU A 120 17.03 -10.01 -13.87
N GLN A 121 16.74 -8.87 -14.53
CA GLN A 121 15.37 -8.44 -14.83
C GLN A 121 14.65 -9.30 -15.89
N LYS A 122 15.34 -10.25 -16.54
CA LYS A 122 14.69 -11.27 -17.37
C LYS A 122 13.88 -12.20 -16.47
N PHE A 123 12.58 -12.32 -16.73
CA PHE A 123 11.68 -13.15 -15.91
C PHE A 123 11.98 -14.66 -16.03
N VAL A 124 12.96 -15.12 -15.27
CA VAL A 124 13.22 -16.54 -14.99
C VAL A 124 12.33 -16.92 -13.81
N GLY A 125 11.46 -17.92 -13.99
CA GLY A 125 10.51 -18.32 -12.95
C GLY A 125 11.23 -18.83 -11.69
N ARG A 126 10.69 -18.52 -10.50
CA ARG A 126 11.25 -18.81 -9.15
C ARG A 126 11.55 -20.30 -8.81
N HIS A 127 11.37 -21.20 -9.77
CA HIS A 127 11.67 -22.64 -9.66
C HIS A 127 12.86 -23.07 -10.53
N ASN A 128 13.32 -22.22 -11.44
CA ASN A 128 14.44 -22.49 -12.34
C ASN A 128 15.74 -21.93 -11.74
N ILE A 129 16.32 -22.73 -10.84
CA ILE A 129 17.62 -22.47 -10.20
C ILE A 129 18.72 -23.07 -11.09
N THR A 130 19.76 -22.29 -11.39
CA THR A 130 20.90 -22.73 -12.20
C THR A 130 21.66 -23.87 -11.52
N ILE A 131 22.00 -24.90 -12.30
CA ILE A 131 22.97 -25.94 -11.92
C ILE A 131 24.20 -25.72 -12.79
N LEU A 132 25.32 -25.38 -12.16
CA LEU A 132 26.58 -25.05 -12.82
C LEU A 132 27.30 -26.32 -13.28
N ASN A 133 27.85 -26.29 -14.50
CA ASN A 133 28.76 -27.33 -14.99
C ASN A 133 30.15 -27.20 -14.34
N LYS A 134 31.04 -28.19 -14.52
CA LYS A 134 32.33 -28.21 -13.82
C LYS A 134 33.25 -27.01 -14.14
N ALA A 135 33.24 -26.45 -15.35
CA ALA A 135 34.01 -25.25 -15.66
C ALA A 135 33.42 -23.98 -14.97
N GLU A 136 32.09 -23.92 -14.83
CA GLU A 136 31.41 -22.86 -14.07
C GLU A 136 31.67 -22.99 -12.56
N GLN A 137 31.76 -24.21 -12.03
CA GLN A 137 32.14 -24.47 -10.63
C GLN A 137 33.59 -24.03 -10.33
N GLU A 138 34.53 -24.21 -11.27
CA GLU A 138 35.89 -23.64 -11.14
C GLU A 138 35.91 -22.11 -11.24
N GLY A 139 35.08 -21.52 -12.11
CA GLY A 139 34.87 -20.07 -12.17
C GLY A 139 34.38 -19.50 -10.82
N MET A 140 33.39 -20.16 -10.21
CA MET A 140 32.89 -19.81 -8.87
C MET A 140 33.96 -19.95 -7.78
N ARG A 141 34.73 -21.06 -7.75
CA ARG A 141 35.88 -21.21 -6.82
C ARG A 141 36.88 -20.07 -6.96
N LYS A 142 37.22 -19.69 -8.20
CA LYS A 142 38.18 -18.64 -8.49
C LYS A 142 37.71 -17.27 -8.01
N VAL A 143 36.48 -16.86 -8.33
CA VAL A 143 35.95 -15.55 -7.89
C VAL A 143 35.77 -15.49 -6.37
N CYS A 144 35.28 -16.57 -5.74
CA CYS A 144 35.07 -16.63 -4.30
C CYS A 144 36.38 -16.56 -3.49
N ARG A 145 37.45 -17.22 -3.95
CA ARG A 145 38.79 -17.06 -3.35
C ARG A 145 39.28 -15.61 -3.45
N LEU A 146 39.08 -14.96 -4.60
CA LEU A 146 39.47 -13.55 -4.77
C LEU A 146 38.65 -12.63 -3.86
N ALA A 147 37.35 -12.91 -3.65
CA ALA A 147 36.50 -12.17 -2.72
C ALA A 147 37.00 -12.30 -1.26
N ARG A 148 37.31 -13.52 -0.81
CA ARG A 148 37.96 -13.77 0.49
C ARG A 148 39.28 -13.00 0.63
N GLU A 149 40.16 -13.02 -0.36
CA GLU A 149 41.41 -12.24 -0.32
C GLU A 149 41.17 -10.73 -0.19
N VAL A 150 40.15 -10.18 -0.87
CA VAL A 150 39.81 -8.75 -0.80
C VAL A 150 39.21 -8.38 0.56
N LEU A 151 38.32 -9.21 1.11
CA LEU A 151 37.78 -9.03 2.47
C LEU A 151 38.90 -9.09 3.51
N ASP A 152 39.80 -10.06 3.41
CA ASP A 152 40.94 -10.19 4.33
C ASP A 152 41.94 -9.03 4.20
N ILE A 153 42.04 -8.38 3.04
CA ILE A 153 42.83 -7.14 2.89
C ILE A 153 42.12 -5.97 3.58
N ALA A 154 40.82 -5.78 3.33
CA ALA A 154 40.03 -4.72 3.95
C ALA A 154 40.02 -4.82 5.48
N ALA A 155 39.87 -6.04 6.02
CA ALA A 155 39.83 -6.31 7.44
C ALA A 155 41.18 -6.07 8.16
N ARG A 156 42.32 -6.08 7.46
CA ARG A 156 43.63 -5.70 8.03
C ARG A 156 43.78 -4.19 8.24
N GLU A 157 42.97 -3.37 7.57
CA GLU A 157 43.01 -1.91 7.72
C GLU A 157 42.11 -1.37 8.85
N LEU A 158 41.25 -2.21 9.45
CA LEU A 158 40.34 -1.83 10.52
C LEU A 158 41.07 -1.40 11.81
N LYS A 159 40.94 -0.11 12.13
CA LYS A 159 41.45 0.52 13.35
C LYS A 159 40.67 1.81 13.63
N PRO A 160 40.56 2.26 14.89
CA PRO A 160 39.95 3.55 15.22
C PRO A 160 40.57 4.71 14.42
N GLY A 161 39.74 5.64 13.95
CA GLY A 161 40.15 6.79 13.13
C GLY A 161 40.16 6.55 11.62
N VAL A 162 40.07 5.32 11.13
CA VAL A 162 39.90 5.02 9.69
C VAL A 162 38.46 5.26 9.26
N THR A 163 38.24 5.92 8.11
CA THR A 163 36.89 6.09 7.54
C THR A 163 36.45 4.88 6.72
N THR A 164 35.14 4.65 6.61
CA THR A 164 34.62 3.60 5.73
C THR A 164 34.90 3.88 4.26
N ASP A 165 34.93 5.15 3.83
CA ASP A 165 35.35 5.54 2.48
C ASP A 165 36.83 5.22 2.15
N TYR A 166 37.69 5.06 3.16
CA TYR A 166 39.04 4.49 2.98
C TYR A 166 39.00 2.97 2.80
N ILE A 167 38.13 2.26 3.54
CA ILE A 167 37.90 0.82 3.33
C ILE A 167 37.35 0.55 1.91
N ASP A 168 36.48 1.43 1.38
CA ASP A 168 36.07 1.39 -0.03
C ASP A 168 37.24 1.55 -1.01
N GLU A 169 38.19 2.44 -0.72
CA GLU A 169 39.38 2.60 -1.56
C GLU A 169 40.25 1.34 -1.57
N VAL A 170 40.45 0.74 -0.40
CA VAL A 170 41.22 -0.49 -0.21
C VAL A 170 40.57 -1.65 -0.96
N VAL A 171 39.25 -1.84 -0.84
CA VAL A 171 38.49 -2.85 -1.58
C VAL A 171 38.51 -2.59 -3.09
N HIS A 172 38.22 -1.37 -3.52
CA HIS A 172 38.23 -0.99 -4.94
C HIS A 172 39.58 -1.30 -5.59
N LYS A 173 40.66 -0.89 -4.94
CA LYS A 173 42.04 -1.14 -5.39
C LYS A 173 42.35 -2.64 -5.41
N ALA A 174 42.04 -3.37 -4.35
CA ALA A 174 42.32 -4.80 -4.25
C ALA A 174 41.53 -5.64 -5.28
N CYS A 175 40.33 -5.21 -5.68
CA CYS A 175 39.58 -5.75 -6.82
C CYS A 175 40.24 -5.44 -8.17
N VAL A 176 40.63 -4.18 -8.41
CA VAL A 176 41.27 -3.76 -9.67
C VAL A 176 42.62 -4.45 -9.88
N GLU A 177 43.43 -4.59 -8.83
CA GLU A 177 44.71 -5.35 -8.84
C GLU A 177 44.50 -6.84 -9.18
N ARG A 178 43.32 -7.39 -8.84
CA ARG A 178 42.88 -8.76 -9.19
C ARG A 178 42.20 -8.85 -10.55
N ASN A 179 42.25 -7.82 -11.38
CA ASN A 179 41.52 -7.72 -12.64
C ASN A 179 40.01 -8.02 -12.49
N SER A 180 39.41 -7.56 -11.39
CA SER A 180 38.02 -7.82 -11.01
C SER A 180 37.23 -6.52 -10.87
N TYR A 181 35.94 -6.55 -11.18
CA TYR A 181 35.03 -5.42 -11.01
C TYR A 181 34.29 -5.58 -9.67
N PRO A 182 34.34 -4.62 -8.72
CA PRO A 182 33.57 -4.71 -7.47
C PRO A 182 32.06 -4.65 -7.77
N SER A 183 31.31 -5.71 -7.48
CA SER A 183 29.92 -5.84 -7.96
C SER A 183 28.94 -4.77 -7.44
N PRO A 184 29.06 -4.24 -6.20
CA PRO A 184 28.16 -3.19 -5.74
C PRO A 184 28.27 -1.90 -6.57
N LEU A 185 29.40 -1.66 -7.24
CA LEU A 185 29.67 -0.39 -7.91
C LEU A 185 28.66 -0.11 -9.02
N ASN A 186 27.89 0.97 -8.84
CA ASN A 186 26.76 1.38 -9.69
C ASN A 186 25.61 0.35 -9.77
N TYR A 187 25.64 -0.79 -9.08
CA TYR A 187 24.53 -1.75 -9.04
C TYR A 187 23.28 -1.10 -8.45
N VAL A 188 22.21 -0.98 -9.24
CA VAL A 188 20.99 -0.20 -8.91
C VAL A 188 21.31 1.24 -8.44
N HIS A 189 22.42 1.80 -8.94
CA HIS A 189 23.01 3.10 -8.58
C HIS A 189 23.69 3.21 -7.20
N PHE A 190 24.02 2.10 -6.52
CA PHE A 190 24.87 2.13 -5.33
C PHE A 190 26.23 2.81 -5.64
N PRO A 191 26.71 3.78 -4.84
CA PRO A 191 27.79 4.68 -5.25
C PRO A 191 29.21 4.18 -4.97
N LYS A 192 29.36 3.02 -4.32
CA LYS A 192 30.61 2.49 -3.76
C LYS A 192 30.87 1.05 -4.18
N SER A 193 32.04 0.52 -3.83
CA SER A 193 32.61 -0.76 -4.26
C SER A 193 32.41 -1.88 -3.25
N VAL A 194 31.94 -1.54 -2.05
CA VAL A 194 31.77 -2.39 -0.85
C VAL A 194 30.61 -1.82 -0.03
N CYS A 195 29.92 -2.62 0.78
CA CYS A 195 29.09 -2.08 1.86
C CYS A 195 29.86 -2.13 3.20
N THR A 196 29.60 -1.15 4.06
CA THR A 196 30.20 -1.05 5.40
C THR A 196 29.11 -0.74 6.42
N SER A 197 28.66 -1.76 7.14
CA SER A 197 27.51 -1.67 8.05
C SER A 197 28.00 -1.63 9.49
N ILE A 198 27.90 -0.48 10.14
CA ILE A 198 28.43 -0.21 11.49
C ILE A 198 27.30 -0.32 12.52
N ASN A 199 27.57 -0.87 13.71
CA ASN A 199 26.71 -0.85 14.91
C ASN A 199 25.23 -1.21 14.67
N GLU A 200 24.32 -0.22 14.64
CA GLU A 200 22.89 -0.46 14.37
C GLU A 200 22.55 -0.67 12.88
N THR A 201 23.53 -0.64 11.99
CA THR A 201 23.36 -0.86 10.56
C THR A 201 23.32 -2.36 10.28
N ILE A 202 22.19 -2.82 9.74
CA ILE A 202 21.91 -4.21 9.41
C ILE A 202 22.73 -4.66 8.19
N CYS A 203 22.62 -3.90 7.10
CA CYS A 203 23.25 -4.19 5.82
C CYS A 203 23.28 -2.94 4.91
N HIS A 204 24.00 -3.03 3.79
CA HIS A 204 24.08 -2.03 2.73
C HIS A 204 24.48 -0.60 3.16
N GLY A 205 25.18 -0.45 4.30
CA GLY A 205 25.70 0.86 4.71
C GLY A 205 26.67 1.43 3.68
N ILE A 206 26.41 2.64 3.18
CA ILE A 206 27.24 3.30 2.17
C ILE A 206 28.55 3.80 2.80
N PRO A 207 29.74 3.41 2.29
CA PRO A 207 31.01 3.98 2.72
C PRO A 207 31.09 5.51 2.60
N ASP A 208 31.39 6.17 3.72
CA ASP A 208 31.34 7.62 3.90
C ASP A 208 32.52 8.15 4.74
N GLN A 209 32.49 9.44 5.12
CA GLN A 209 33.58 10.07 5.87
C GLN A 209 33.48 9.89 7.40
N ARG A 210 32.65 8.98 7.94
CA ARG A 210 32.66 8.69 9.38
C ARG A 210 33.93 7.90 9.74
N PRO A 211 34.79 8.39 10.65
CA PRO A 211 35.86 7.59 11.23
C PRO A 211 35.27 6.52 12.17
N LEU A 212 35.82 5.32 12.14
CA LEU A 212 35.49 4.23 13.06
C LEU A 212 35.98 4.57 14.47
N GLU A 213 35.20 4.19 15.49
CA GLU A 213 35.47 4.46 16.90
C GLU A 213 35.89 3.19 17.65
N ASP A 214 36.75 3.32 18.67
CA ASP A 214 37.10 2.21 19.58
C ASP A 214 35.88 1.87 20.46
N GLY A 215 35.16 0.82 20.05
CA GLY A 215 33.82 0.49 20.53
C GLY A 215 32.87 0.03 19.41
N ASP A 216 33.13 0.41 18.16
CA ASP A 216 32.30 0.02 17.00
C ASP A 216 32.42 -1.47 16.67
N ILE A 217 31.33 -2.06 16.14
CA ILE A 217 31.39 -3.24 15.28
C ILE A 217 31.08 -2.84 13.84
N ILE A 218 31.75 -3.46 12.87
CA ILE A 218 31.58 -3.19 11.45
C ILE A 218 31.54 -4.49 10.64
N ASN A 219 30.45 -4.70 9.89
CA ASN A 219 30.42 -5.64 8.78
C ASN A 219 31.05 -4.99 7.55
N ILE A 220 31.96 -5.71 6.88
CA ILE A 220 32.49 -5.36 5.56
C ILE A 220 31.96 -6.39 4.56
N ASP A 221 31.36 -5.88 3.48
CA ASP A 221 30.53 -6.65 2.54
C ASP A 221 31.10 -6.60 1.11
N VAL A 222 31.74 -7.70 0.69
CA VAL A 222 32.64 -7.77 -0.47
C VAL A 222 32.10 -8.71 -1.54
N THR A 223 31.37 -8.17 -2.50
CA THR A 223 31.18 -8.84 -3.78
C THR A 223 32.19 -8.37 -4.83
N LEU A 224 32.71 -9.31 -5.63
CA LEU A 224 33.40 -8.96 -6.87
C LEU A 224 33.02 -9.86 -8.05
N TYR A 225 33.14 -9.30 -9.25
CA TYR A 225 32.90 -9.92 -10.54
C TYR A 225 34.23 -10.23 -11.23
N HIS A 226 34.47 -11.50 -11.56
CA HIS A 226 35.69 -11.98 -12.21
C HIS A 226 35.34 -12.99 -13.31
N GLU A 227 35.89 -12.81 -14.51
CA GLU A 227 35.79 -13.74 -15.65
C GLU A 227 34.36 -14.24 -16.01
N GLY A 228 33.33 -13.50 -15.63
CA GLY A 228 31.93 -13.82 -15.92
C GLY A 228 31.08 -14.22 -14.72
N PHE A 229 31.66 -14.34 -13.52
CA PHE A 229 30.99 -14.79 -12.29
C PHE A 229 31.11 -13.75 -11.18
N HIS A 230 30.12 -13.72 -10.27
CA HIS A 230 30.16 -13.00 -9.00
C HIS A 230 30.49 -13.96 -7.85
N GLY A 231 31.16 -13.47 -6.81
CA GLY A 231 31.31 -14.17 -5.53
C GLY A 231 31.12 -13.20 -4.37
N ASP A 232 30.29 -13.60 -3.39
CA ASP A 232 29.85 -12.79 -2.24
C ASP A 232 30.36 -13.33 -0.92
N ILE A 233 30.77 -12.42 -0.04
CA ILE A 233 31.30 -12.71 1.28
C ILE A 233 31.27 -11.47 2.19
N ASN A 234 30.80 -11.64 3.42
CA ASN A 234 30.88 -10.60 4.45
C ASN A 234 31.13 -11.17 5.85
N GLU A 235 31.78 -10.37 6.69
CA GLU A 235 32.05 -10.69 8.09
C GLU A 235 31.94 -9.44 8.96
N THR A 236 31.43 -9.58 10.19
CA THR A 236 31.46 -8.51 11.20
C THR A 236 32.73 -8.58 12.05
N TYR A 237 33.37 -7.43 12.24
CA TYR A 237 34.63 -7.24 12.96
C TYR A 237 34.49 -6.25 14.13
N TYR A 238 35.31 -6.44 15.15
CA TYR A 238 35.40 -5.55 16.32
C TYR A 238 36.45 -4.45 16.09
N VAL A 239 36.07 -3.18 16.24
CA VAL A 239 36.99 -2.03 16.15
C VAL A 239 37.52 -1.67 17.54
N GLY A 240 38.82 -1.92 17.74
CA GLY A 240 39.50 -1.66 19.01
C GLY A 240 39.16 -2.66 20.11
N GLU A 241 39.64 -2.38 21.32
CA GLU A 241 39.46 -3.28 22.47
C GLU A 241 38.12 -3.07 23.16
N LYS A 242 37.53 -1.87 23.12
CA LYS A 242 36.19 -1.68 23.71
C LYS A 242 35.14 -2.56 23.05
N ALA A 243 35.17 -2.67 21.72
CA ALA A 243 34.26 -3.53 20.96
C ALA A 243 34.42 -5.01 21.36
N ARG A 244 35.65 -5.49 21.55
CA ARG A 244 35.97 -6.85 22.02
C ARG A 244 35.53 -7.12 23.46
N SER A 245 35.45 -6.07 24.29
CA SER A 245 35.04 -6.16 25.70
C SER A 245 33.53 -5.95 25.94
N ASN A 246 32.77 -5.52 24.93
CA ASN A 246 31.36 -5.18 25.05
C ASN A 246 30.49 -6.44 24.92
N GLU A 247 29.85 -6.88 26.02
CA GLU A 247 29.02 -8.08 26.07
C GLU A 247 27.98 -8.15 24.94
N GLU A 248 27.28 -7.05 24.62
CA GLU A 248 26.26 -7.06 23.58
C GLU A 248 26.85 -7.14 22.17
N ALA A 249 28.00 -6.51 21.94
CA ALA A 249 28.73 -6.60 20.68
C ALA A 249 29.23 -8.03 20.44
N VAL A 250 29.88 -8.64 21.44
CA VAL A 250 30.36 -10.03 21.35
C VAL A 250 29.18 -11.00 21.21
N ARG A 251 28.09 -10.77 21.95
CA ARG A 251 26.87 -11.59 21.87
C ARG A 251 26.26 -11.56 20.49
N VAL A 252 26.10 -10.39 19.84
CA VAL A 252 25.48 -10.32 18.51
C VAL A 252 26.40 -10.88 17.41
N VAL A 253 27.69 -10.54 17.44
CA VAL A 253 28.67 -10.96 16.43
C VAL A 253 28.85 -12.48 16.43
N GLU A 254 29.13 -13.09 17.58
CA GLU A 254 29.31 -14.54 17.63
C GLU A 254 27.98 -15.30 17.47
N THR A 255 26.83 -14.72 17.85
CA THR A 255 25.53 -15.33 17.51
C THR A 255 25.31 -15.35 15.99
N ALA A 256 25.67 -14.29 15.26
CA ALA A 256 25.56 -14.25 13.81
C ALA A 256 26.48 -15.29 13.14
N ARG A 257 27.72 -15.42 13.62
CA ARG A 257 28.67 -16.46 13.18
C ARG A 257 28.13 -17.88 13.46
N GLU A 258 27.76 -18.16 14.71
CA GLU A 258 27.17 -19.46 15.11
C GLU A 258 25.87 -19.79 14.34
N CYS A 259 25.08 -18.78 13.96
CA CYS A 259 23.89 -18.94 13.12
C CYS A 259 24.25 -19.36 11.69
N LEU A 260 25.30 -18.77 11.09
CA LEU A 260 25.77 -19.15 9.77
C LEU A 260 26.31 -20.58 9.77
N ASP A 261 27.25 -20.89 10.68
CA ASP A 261 27.90 -22.21 10.77
C ASP A 261 26.86 -23.35 10.88
N LYS A 262 25.92 -23.22 11.82
CA LYS A 262 24.83 -24.19 12.04
C LYS A 262 23.84 -24.31 10.88
N SER A 263 23.80 -23.32 9.98
CA SER A 263 22.99 -23.38 8.78
C SER A 263 23.72 -24.05 7.61
N ILE A 264 25.06 -23.91 7.54
CA ILE A 264 25.92 -24.59 6.57
C ILE A 264 25.96 -26.10 6.85
N GLU A 265 25.95 -26.52 8.12
CA GLU A 265 25.80 -27.94 8.54
C GLU A 265 24.61 -28.68 7.91
N LEU A 266 23.56 -27.95 7.49
CA LEU A 266 22.37 -28.52 6.84
C LEU A 266 22.54 -28.74 5.33
N VAL A 267 23.50 -28.05 4.69
CA VAL A 267 23.56 -27.92 3.23
C VAL A 267 24.11 -29.19 2.59
N LYS A 268 23.21 -29.89 1.92
CA LYS A 268 23.48 -31.08 1.10
C LYS A 268 22.32 -31.29 0.12
N PRO A 269 22.47 -32.13 -0.92
CA PRO A 269 21.38 -32.48 -1.83
C PRO A 269 20.11 -32.90 -1.08
N GLY A 270 18.98 -32.27 -1.45
CA GLY A 270 17.68 -32.50 -0.84
C GLY A 270 17.30 -31.54 0.30
N MET A 271 18.21 -30.74 0.86
CA MET A 271 17.86 -29.70 1.83
C MET A 271 16.86 -28.70 1.21
N LEU A 272 15.74 -28.42 1.89
CA LEU A 272 14.81 -27.35 1.47
C LEU A 272 15.39 -25.98 1.84
N PHE A 273 15.34 -25.00 0.93
CA PHE A 273 15.83 -23.62 1.18
C PHE A 273 15.09 -22.84 2.28
N ARG A 274 14.10 -23.46 2.94
CA ARG A 274 13.41 -22.90 4.12
C ARG A 274 14.06 -23.30 5.45
N GLU A 275 14.81 -24.41 5.50
CA GLU A 275 15.31 -24.98 6.76
C GLU A 275 16.43 -24.17 7.44
N PRO A 276 17.35 -23.49 6.73
CA PRO A 276 18.32 -22.60 7.37
C PRO A 276 17.67 -21.65 8.38
N GLY A 277 16.57 -20.99 7.99
CA GLY A 277 15.85 -20.07 8.88
C GLY A 277 15.19 -20.72 10.11
N ASN A 278 14.88 -22.02 10.06
CA ASN A 278 14.36 -22.75 11.23
C ASN A 278 15.46 -22.98 12.28
N VAL A 279 16.71 -23.16 11.87
CA VAL A 279 17.86 -23.29 12.78
C VAL A 279 18.38 -21.92 13.23
N ILE A 280 18.51 -20.96 12.32
CA ILE A 280 18.99 -19.60 12.61
C ILE A 280 18.06 -18.91 13.64
N GLU A 281 16.74 -18.83 13.42
CA GLU A 281 15.82 -18.19 14.38
C GLU A 281 15.66 -18.99 15.69
N LYS A 282 16.02 -20.28 15.73
CA LYS A 282 16.12 -21.05 16.98
C LYS A 282 17.37 -20.63 17.76
N HIS A 283 18.53 -20.58 17.11
CA HIS A 283 19.83 -20.28 17.74
C HIS A 283 19.90 -18.83 18.22
N ALA A 284 19.51 -17.87 17.38
CA ALA A 284 19.47 -16.45 17.75
C ALA A 284 18.64 -16.20 19.01
N LYS A 285 17.46 -16.85 19.13
CA LYS A 285 16.60 -16.73 20.32
C LYS A 285 17.21 -17.34 21.58
N SER A 286 17.97 -18.44 21.48
CA SER A 286 18.71 -18.96 22.64
C SER A 286 19.84 -18.04 23.11
N ARG A 287 20.26 -17.08 22.29
CA ARG A 287 21.24 -16.03 22.61
C ARG A 287 20.58 -14.66 22.90
N ASN A 288 19.26 -14.63 23.13
CA ASN A 288 18.44 -13.42 23.32
C ASN A 288 18.49 -12.40 22.17
N CYS A 289 18.83 -12.85 20.95
CA CYS A 289 18.86 -12.03 19.74
C CYS A 289 17.63 -12.32 18.84
N SER A 290 17.40 -11.47 17.84
CA SER A 290 16.37 -11.65 16.82
C SER A 290 16.94 -11.65 15.40
N VAL A 291 16.18 -12.17 14.43
CA VAL A 291 16.63 -12.34 13.04
C VAL A 291 15.84 -11.44 12.10
N VAL A 292 16.54 -10.66 11.28
CA VAL A 292 15.97 -9.76 10.27
C VAL A 292 15.16 -10.54 9.21
N LYS A 293 14.13 -9.91 8.65
CA LYS A 293 13.13 -10.57 7.78
C LYS A 293 12.94 -9.91 6.42
N SER A 294 13.63 -8.81 6.18
CA SER A 294 13.49 -7.97 4.97
C SER A 294 14.53 -8.29 3.89
N TYR A 295 15.58 -9.04 4.26
CA TYR A 295 16.69 -9.48 3.40
C TYR A 295 16.87 -11.01 3.55
N CYS A 296 17.48 -11.66 2.55
CA CYS A 296 17.65 -13.11 2.51
C CYS A 296 18.69 -13.54 1.47
N GLY A 297 19.43 -14.62 1.77
CA GLY A 297 20.41 -15.20 0.86
C GLY A 297 19.83 -15.52 -0.51
N HIS A 298 20.67 -15.47 -1.54
CA HIS A 298 20.27 -15.55 -2.94
C HIS A 298 21.09 -16.58 -3.71
N GLY A 299 20.59 -17.02 -4.86
CA GLY A 299 21.45 -17.66 -5.85
C GLY A 299 22.48 -16.66 -6.38
N ILE A 300 23.71 -17.13 -6.61
CA ILE A 300 24.81 -16.34 -7.16
C ILE A 300 25.59 -17.18 -8.18
N ASN A 301 25.97 -16.58 -9.30
CA ASN A 301 26.70 -17.21 -10.41
C ASN A 301 27.15 -16.14 -11.42
N GLN A 302 26.76 -16.23 -12.70
CA GLN A 302 26.93 -15.15 -13.67
C GLN A 302 25.95 -13.99 -13.46
N LEU A 303 24.97 -14.18 -12.58
CA LEU A 303 24.13 -13.14 -11.98
C LEU A 303 24.64 -12.85 -10.57
N PHE A 304 24.53 -11.59 -10.12
CA PHE A 304 24.83 -11.19 -8.75
C PHE A 304 23.71 -11.73 -7.85
N HIS A 305 22.46 -11.47 -8.22
CA HIS A 305 21.27 -11.96 -7.51
C HIS A 305 20.37 -12.82 -8.41
N CYS A 306 20.15 -14.09 -8.04
CA CYS A 306 19.16 -14.95 -8.69
C CYS A 306 18.43 -15.89 -7.71
N ALA A 307 17.60 -16.81 -8.23
CA ALA A 307 16.99 -17.86 -7.40
C ALA A 307 18.03 -18.92 -6.99
N PRO A 308 17.93 -19.55 -5.81
CA PRO A 308 16.85 -19.48 -4.81
C PRO A 308 16.84 -18.18 -4.00
N ASN A 309 15.79 -17.95 -3.22
CA ASN A 309 15.83 -17.07 -2.05
C ASN A 309 15.88 -17.94 -0.78
N VAL A 310 16.72 -17.60 0.19
CA VAL A 310 17.04 -18.40 1.39
C VAL A 310 16.81 -17.55 2.65
N PRO A 311 15.57 -17.49 3.19
CA PRO A 311 15.26 -16.61 4.31
C PRO A 311 15.75 -17.15 5.66
N HIS A 312 16.39 -16.28 6.44
CA HIS A 312 17.03 -16.62 7.72
C HIS A 312 16.05 -16.76 8.90
N TYR A 313 14.76 -16.54 8.71
CA TYR A 313 13.73 -16.68 9.74
C TYR A 313 12.89 -17.96 9.59
N ALA A 314 12.38 -18.48 10.71
CA ALA A 314 11.66 -19.74 10.78
C ALA A 314 10.25 -19.63 10.19
N LYS A 315 9.71 -20.75 9.72
CA LYS A 315 8.37 -20.84 9.08
C LYS A 315 8.22 -19.92 7.86
N ASN A 316 9.33 -19.55 7.21
CA ASN A 316 9.32 -18.90 5.91
C ASN A 316 8.72 -19.84 4.82
N LYS A 317 8.49 -19.30 3.63
CA LYS A 317 7.84 -20.02 2.51
C LYS A 317 8.76 -20.24 1.31
N ALA A 318 10.07 -20.38 1.53
CA ALA A 318 11.01 -20.68 0.46
C ALA A 318 10.69 -22.00 -0.25
N VAL A 319 10.94 -22.02 -1.56
CA VAL A 319 10.58 -23.10 -2.48
C VAL A 319 11.83 -23.56 -3.23
N GLY A 320 11.96 -24.87 -3.38
CA GLY A 320 13.12 -25.52 -3.99
C GLY A 320 13.91 -26.36 -2.98
N THR A 321 14.77 -27.21 -3.51
CA THR A 321 15.75 -28.00 -2.76
C THR A 321 17.14 -27.77 -3.34
N ALA A 322 18.15 -27.82 -2.47
CA ALA A 322 19.55 -27.90 -2.85
C ALA A 322 19.80 -29.14 -3.72
N LYS A 323 20.63 -28.99 -4.75
CA LYS A 323 21.08 -30.05 -5.67
C LYS A 323 22.55 -29.82 -6.03
N PRO A 324 23.32 -30.86 -6.36
CA PRO A 324 24.72 -30.72 -6.75
C PRO A 324 24.90 -29.69 -7.86
N GLY A 325 25.93 -28.86 -7.76
CA GLY A 325 26.24 -27.79 -8.73
C GLY A 325 25.44 -26.49 -8.57
N MET A 326 24.54 -26.37 -7.58
CA MET A 326 23.91 -25.09 -7.25
C MET A 326 24.86 -24.22 -6.41
N CYS A 327 24.96 -22.92 -6.74
CA CYS A 327 25.62 -21.90 -5.91
C CYS A 327 24.60 -20.90 -5.35
N PHE A 328 24.72 -20.58 -4.06
CA PHE A 328 23.87 -19.63 -3.36
C PHE A 328 24.55 -19.12 -2.07
N THR A 329 24.08 -18.00 -1.53
CA THR A 329 24.56 -17.42 -0.27
C THR A 329 23.66 -17.80 0.91
N ILE A 330 24.24 -17.83 2.12
CA ILE A 330 23.50 -17.74 3.38
C ILE A 330 24.15 -16.61 4.19
N GLU A 331 23.34 -15.66 4.65
CA GLU A 331 23.78 -14.34 5.13
C GLU A 331 22.95 -13.84 6.35
N PRO A 332 22.96 -14.53 7.50
CA PRO A 332 22.10 -14.19 8.65
C PRO A 332 22.48 -12.86 9.32
N MET A 333 21.67 -11.82 9.04
CA MET A 333 21.58 -10.61 9.84
C MET A 333 20.86 -10.86 11.17
N ILE A 334 21.59 -10.70 12.28
CA ILE A 334 21.12 -10.88 13.66
C ILE A 334 21.17 -9.55 14.41
N ASN A 335 20.10 -9.22 15.14
CA ASN A 335 19.98 -7.99 15.93
C ASN A 335 19.89 -8.32 17.43
N ILE A 336 20.43 -7.46 18.30
CA ILE A 336 20.19 -7.53 19.75
C ILE A 336 18.71 -7.27 20.06
N GLY A 337 18.15 -6.19 19.52
CA GLY A 337 16.76 -5.79 19.76
C GLY A 337 15.80 -6.35 18.72
N THR A 338 15.06 -5.44 18.09
CA THR A 338 13.94 -5.76 17.18
C THR A 338 14.41 -6.30 15.83
N HIS A 339 13.65 -7.25 15.28
CA HIS A 339 13.85 -7.81 13.93
C HIS A 339 13.40 -6.87 12.80
N ARG A 340 12.95 -5.67 13.13
CA ARG A 340 12.46 -4.68 12.19
C ARG A 340 13.61 -3.77 11.77
N ASP A 341 13.73 -3.61 10.46
CA ASP A 341 14.62 -2.67 9.81
C ASP A 341 13.98 -1.28 9.67
N ARG A 342 14.83 -0.33 9.28
CA ARG A 342 14.50 1.01 8.85
C ARG A 342 15.52 1.49 7.83
N LEU A 343 15.10 1.53 6.58
CA LEU A 343 15.85 2.11 5.46
C LEU A 343 16.05 3.63 5.65
N TRP A 344 17.24 4.12 5.30
CA TRP A 344 17.58 5.55 5.28
C TRP A 344 17.14 6.23 3.96
N PRO A 345 17.12 7.57 3.89
CA PRO A 345 16.76 8.31 2.67
C PRO A 345 17.81 8.30 1.55
N ASP A 346 18.85 7.46 1.66
CA ASP A 346 19.82 7.16 0.59
C ASP A 346 19.36 5.99 -0.31
N ASP A 347 18.18 5.43 -0.06
CA ASP A 347 17.59 4.23 -0.68
C ASP A 347 18.35 2.91 -0.43
N TRP A 348 19.38 2.89 0.43
CA TRP A 348 20.25 1.71 0.66
C TRP A 348 20.46 1.34 2.13
N THR A 349 20.94 2.27 2.95
CA THR A 349 21.46 1.99 4.30
C THR A 349 20.32 1.50 5.20
N SER A 350 20.41 0.26 5.68
CA SER A 350 19.37 -0.36 6.50
C SER A 350 19.80 -0.40 7.97
N THR A 351 18.98 0.13 8.88
CA THR A 351 19.29 0.16 10.33
C THR A 351 18.24 -0.55 11.16
N THR A 352 18.58 -1.00 12.37
CA THR A 352 17.60 -1.54 13.32
C THR A 352 16.59 -0.46 13.73
N ALA A 353 15.30 -0.80 13.78
CA ALA A 353 14.24 0.17 14.04
C ALA A 353 14.22 0.71 15.49
N ASP A 354 15.05 0.18 16.38
CA ASP A 354 15.25 0.62 17.76
C ASP A 354 16.67 1.11 18.08
N GLY A 355 17.59 1.13 17.10
CA GLY A 355 18.97 1.58 17.29
C GLY A 355 19.87 0.58 18.05
N SER A 356 19.42 -0.66 18.25
CA SER A 356 20.25 -1.75 18.81
C SER A 356 21.26 -2.30 17.80
N LEU A 357 22.33 -2.93 18.30
CA LEU A 357 23.39 -3.51 17.46
C LEU A 357 22.88 -4.62 16.54
N SER A 358 23.47 -4.70 15.34
CA SER A 358 23.30 -5.77 14.36
C SER A 358 24.65 -6.36 13.97
N ALA A 359 24.66 -7.62 13.54
CA ALA A 359 25.80 -8.27 12.92
C ALA A 359 25.35 -9.23 11.82
N GLN A 360 26.18 -9.36 10.79
CA GLN A 360 25.98 -10.23 9.63
C GLN A 360 27.28 -10.99 9.34
N PHE A 361 27.12 -12.22 8.88
CA PHE A 361 28.17 -13.06 8.30
C PHE A 361 27.60 -13.74 7.07
N GLU A 362 28.41 -13.91 6.03
CA GLU A 362 27.99 -14.55 4.79
C GLU A 362 29.04 -15.51 4.23
N HIS A 363 28.55 -16.60 3.64
CA HIS A 363 29.32 -17.39 2.70
C HIS A 363 28.53 -17.68 1.42
N THR A 364 29.16 -17.45 0.26
CA THR A 364 28.81 -18.16 -0.98
C THR A 364 29.17 -19.65 -0.84
N LEU A 365 28.19 -20.52 -1.11
CA LEU A 365 28.26 -21.98 -0.97
C LEU A 365 28.04 -22.68 -2.32
N LEU A 366 28.72 -23.81 -2.54
CA LEU A 366 28.47 -24.74 -3.64
C LEU A 366 28.01 -26.09 -3.10
N VAL A 367 26.87 -26.60 -3.57
CA VAL A 367 26.38 -27.94 -3.21
C VAL A 367 27.17 -29.01 -3.97
N THR A 368 27.72 -30.00 -3.26
CA THR A 368 28.42 -31.16 -3.84
C THR A 368 27.46 -32.34 -4.06
N GLU A 369 27.96 -33.50 -4.46
CA GLU A 369 27.13 -34.72 -4.64
C GLU A 369 26.63 -35.30 -3.30
N ASP A 370 27.27 -34.91 -2.19
CA ASP A 370 27.15 -35.49 -0.85
C ASP A 370 26.94 -34.44 0.27
N GLY A 371 27.28 -33.17 0.04
CA GLY A 371 27.34 -32.11 1.04
C GLY A 371 27.44 -30.71 0.45
N VAL A 372 28.38 -29.91 0.98
CA VAL A 372 28.63 -28.51 0.62
C VAL A 372 30.12 -28.18 0.63
N GLU A 373 30.52 -27.31 -0.29
CA GLU A 373 31.82 -26.66 -0.34
C GLU A 373 31.65 -25.17 -0.05
N VAL A 374 32.27 -24.67 1.01
CA VAL A 374 32.22 -23.26 1.40
C VAL A 374 33.25 -22.49 0.55
N LEU A 375 32.84 -22.01 -0.63
CA LEU A 375 33.74 -21.40 -1.62
C LEU A 375 34.50 -20.17 -1.10
N THR A 376 33.99 -19.56 -0.04
CA THR A 376 34.45 -18.30 0.57
C THR A 376 35.04 -18.51 1.98
N ALA A 377 35.38 -19.76 2.33
CA ALA A 377 35.93 -20.13 3.63
C ALA A 377 37.11 -19.26 4.08
N ARG A 378 37.28 -19.12 5.40
CA ARG A 378 38.41 -18.42 6.02
C ARG A 378 39.72 -19.17 5.80
N LEU A 379 40.79 -18.42 5.57
CA LEU A 379 42.17 -18.89 5.57
C LEU A 379 42.73 -18.91 7.01
N PRO A 380 43.81 -19.67 7.29
CA PRO A 380 44.44 -19.70 8.61
C PRO A 380 44.93 -18.33 9.12
N ASP A 381 45.18 -17.37 8.21
CA ASP A 381 45.64 -16.01 8.50
C ASP A 381 44.57 -14.93 8.23
N SER A 382 43.31 -15.31 7.94
CA SER A 382 42.21 -14.35 7.78
C SER A 382 42.02 -13.52 9.08
N PRO A 383 41.91 -12.19 9.02
CA PRO A 383 41.70 -11.36 10.21
C PRO A 383 40.39 -11.66 10.95
N GLY A 384 40.29 -11.23 12.21
CA GLY A 384 39.10 -11.48 13.03
C GLY A 384 39.01 -12.95 13.47
N GLY A 385 37.81 -13.54 13.34
CA GLY A 385 37.48 -14.86 13.89
C GLY A 385 36.76 -14.78 15.25
N PRO A 386 36.32 -15.92 15.80
CA PRO A 386 35.51 -15.96 17.00
C PRO A 386 36.30 -15.65 18.28
N ILE A 387 35.65 -15.00 19.25
CA ILE A 387 36.17 -14.78 20.61
C ILE A 387 35.21 -15.36 21.68
N PRO A 388 35.69 -15.66 22.90
CA PRO A 388 34.84 -16.20 23.96
C PRO A 388 33.70 -15.24 24.36
N LEU A 389 32.49 -15.79 24.58
CA LEU A 389 31.36 -15.03 25.11
C LEU A 389 31.65 -14.57 26.54
N ILE A 390 31.56 -13.26 26.76
CA ILE A 390 31.73 -12.63 28.07
C ILE A 390 30.47 -12.88 28.92
N GLY A 391 30.64 -13.15 30.22
CA GLY A 391 29.54 -13.15 31.20
C GLY A 391 28.76 -14.46 31.37
N VAL A 392 29.10 -15.55 30.66
CA VAL A 392 28.34 -16.83 30.72
C VAL A 392 28.94 -17.84 31.72
N ASP A 393 29.21 -17.40 32.95
CA ASP A 393 29.51 -18.29 34.08
C ASP A 393 28.35 -18.24 35.09
N GLY A 394 27.49 -19.26 35.07
CA GLY A 394 26.25 -19.21 35.86
C GLY A 394 25.42 -20.49 36.01
N ALA A 395 25.59 -21.53 35.17
CA ALA A 395 25.02 -22.88 35.41
C ALA A 395 25.47 -23.96 34.39
N SER A 396 26.73 -24.38 34.39
CA SER A 396 27.13 -25.79 34.14
C SER A 396 28.64 -25.93 34.30
N GLU A 397 29.10 -26.73 35.26
CA GLU A 397 30.50 -27.15 35.30
C GLU A 397 30.83 -28.00 34.06
N ALA A 398 32.09 -27.96 33.62
CA ALA A 398 32.55 -28.74 32.49
C ALA A 398 32.67 -30.22 32.85
N LYS A 399 32.13 -31.10 31.98
CA LYS A 399 32.63 -32.47 31.84
C LYS A 399 33.26 -32.66 30.47
N THR A 400 34.59 -32.65 30.47
CA THR A 400 35.42 -33.08 29.37
C THR A 400 35.27 -34.59 29.18
N GLU A 401 34.92 -35.04 27.98
CA GLU A 401 35.13 -36.43 27.57
C GLU A 401 35.43 -36.46 26.06
N ALA A 402 36.46 -37.22 25.68
CA ALA A 402 37.00 -37.25 24.32
C ALA A 402 36.58 -38.55 23.60
N MET A 403 36.55 -38.52 22.27
CA MET A 403 36.21 -39.68 21.44
C MET A 403 37.27 -40.79 21.51
N SER A 404 36.84 -42.03 21.73
CA SER A 404 37.63 -43.23 21.40
C SER A 404 36.76 -44.44 21.01
N SER A 405 37.02 -44.98 19.81
CA SER A 405 36.85 -46.37 19.34
C SER A 405 35.70 -47.28 19.84
N GLU A 406 34.84 -47.66 18.90
CA GLU A 406 34.43 -49.04 18.55
C GLU A 406 33.99 -50.07 19.63
N ALA A 407 32.68 -50.37 19.66
CA ALA A 407 32.02 -51.71 19.54
C ALA A 407 32.41 -52.93 20.44
N PRO A 408 31.57 -54.00 20.55
CA PRO A 408 30.10 -54.07 20.70
C PRO A 408 29.68 -55.06 21.85
N HIS A 409 28.41 -55.55 21.84
CA HIS A 409 27.84 -56.78 22.48
C HIS A 409 26.74 -56.68 23.59
N THR A 410 25.49 -56.91 23.15
CA THR A 410 24.49 -57.92 23.59
C THR A 410 24.26 -58.33 25.07
N GLU A 411 22.95 -58.32 25.41
CA GLU A 411 22.19 -59.29 26.24
C GLU A 411 22.57 -59.62 27.71
N ARG A 412 21.65 -59.30 28.63
CA ARG A 412 21.14 -60.23 29.68
C ARG A 412 19.80 -59.73 30.27
N SER A 413 18.79 -60.60 30.28
CA SER A 413 17.43 -60.33 30.80
C SER A 413 17.30 -60.70 32.29
N PRO A 414 16.16 -60.43 32.96
CA PRO A 414 15.00 -61.32 32.81
C PRO A 414 13.64 -60.61 32.63
N LEU A 415 12.64 -61.39 32.18
CA LEU A 415 11.22 -61.03 32.11
C LEU A 415 10.43 -61.71 33.24
N LEU A 416 9.20 -61.22 33.47
CA LEU A 416 8.16 -61.71 34.40
C LEU A 416 8.36 -61.35 35.89
N GLY A 417 7.23 -61.20 36.59
CA GLY A 417 7.08 -60.82 38.00
C GLY A 417 5.62 -61.03 38.45
N SER A 418 5.20 -60.54 39.62
CA SER A 418 3.81 -60.76 40.09
C SER A 418 3.25 -59.80 41.17
N GLN A 419 1.99 -59.41 40.95
CA GLN A 419 0.87 -59.25 41.91
C GLN A 419 0.99 -58.44 43.22
N SER A 420 0.01 -57.54 43.40
CA SER A 420 -0.93 -57.61 44.54
C SER A 420 -2.30 -56.99 44.17
N ASN A 421 -3.41 -57.57 44.63
CA ASN A 421 -4.79 -57.07 44.43
C ASN A 421 -5.35 -56.44 45.72
N GLY A 422 -6.37 -55.57 45.61
CA GLY A 422 -7.17 -55.11 46.76
C GLY A 422 -8.37 -54.23 46.34
N HIS A 423 -9.56 -54.46 46.90
CA HIS A 423 -10.82 -53.82 46.47
C HIS A 423 -11.51 -53.02 47.60
N ALA A 424 -12.38 -52.10 47.16
CA ALA A 424 -13.11 -51.07 47.93
C ALA A 424 -14.11 -51.53 49.01
N SER A 425 -14.46 -50.60 49.92
CA SER A 425 -15.72 -50.51 50.68
C SER A 425 -15.86 -49.12 51.36
N TYR A 426 -16.94 -48.80 52.08
CA TYR A 426 -18.22 -48.26 51.56
C TYR A 426 -18.94 -47.44 52.68
N SER A 427 -19.83 -46.49 52.33
CA SER A 427 -20.85 -45.86 53.24
C SER A 427 -20.33 -44.95 54.39
N ALA A 428 -21.15 -44.25 55.20
CA ALA A 428 -22.12 -43.13 55.00
C ALA A 428 -22.56 -42.64 56.43
N THR A 429 -23.39 -41.62 56.74
CA THR A 429 -24.22 -40.60 56.03
C THR A 429 -24.47 -39.42 57.00
N ALA A 430 -24.83 -38.20 56.53
CA ALA A 430 -25.48 -37.15 57.37
C ALA A 430 -26.25 -36.11 56.53
N GLU A 431 -27.46 -35.73 56.96
CA GLU A 431 -28.33 -34.75 56.29
C GLU A 431 -28.65 -33.53 57.18
N ALA A 432 -28.89 -32.38 56.55
CA ALA A 432 -29.76 -31.32 57.04
C ALA A 432 -30.17 -30.41 55.87
N GLY A 433 -31.43 -29.98 55.80
CA GLY A 433 -31.90 -29.04 54.78
C GLY A 433 -33.28 -28.48 55.13
N ASN A 434 -33.72 -27.42 54.44
CA ASN A 434 -35.13 -27.03 54.46
C ASN A 434 -35.57 -26.17 53.25
N GLN A 435 -36.43 -26.77 52.42
CA GLN A 435 -37.54 -26.23 51.61
C GLN A 435 -37.35 -25.07 50.58
N PRO A 436 -38.27 -24.95 49.59
CA PRO A 436 -38.15 -24.03 48.44
C PRO A 436 -39.07 -22.79 48.51
N ASP A 437 -38.82 -21.82 47.64
CA ASP A 437 -39.67 -20.64 47.38
C ASP A 437 -40.12 -20.62 45.91
N PRO A 438 -41.42 -20.68 45.58
CA PRO A 438 -41.90 -20.96 44.22
C PRO A 438 -42.46 -19.75 43.46
N ASP A 439 -41.66 -18.70 43.22
CA ASP A 439 -42.04 -17.64 42.28
C ASP A 439 -40.88 -17.09 41.43
N ARG A 440 -40.73 -17.66 40.23
CA ARG A 440 -40.08 -17.04 39.07
C ARG A 440 -40.53 -17.72 37.78
N THR A 441 -41.35 -17.01 37.02
CA THR A 441 -41.90 -17.44 35.73
C THR A 441 -40.82 -17.66 34.67
N GLU A 442 -41.17 -18.45 33.65
CA GLU A 442 -40.27 -18.86 32.56
C GLU A 442 -39.86 -17.69 31.65
N GLU A 443 -38.71 -17.07 31.89
CA GLU A 443 -37.98 -16.36 30.83
C GLU A 443 -37.14 -17.37 30.05
N GLY A 444 -37.57 -17.68 28.83
CA GLY A 444 -36.96 -18.72 28.01
C GLY A 444 -35.51 -18.44 27.66
N THR A 445 -34.58 -19.21 28.24
CA THR A 445 -33.16 -19.20 27.86
C THR A 445 -32.98 -19.77 26.46
N VAL A 446 -33.16 -18.93 25.43
CA VAL A 446 -32.68 -19.17 24.07
C VAL A 446 -31.15 -19.15 24.12
N ALA A 447 -30.57 -20.30 24.46
CA ALA A 447 -29.14 -20.47 24.61
C ALA A 447 -28.43 -20.08 23.31
N SER A 448 -27.64 -19.01 23.36
CA SER A 448 -26.89 -18.53 22.21
C SER A 448 -25.86 -19.58 21.81
N LYS A 449 -26.13 -20.29 20.72
CA LYS A 449 -25.16 -21.17 20.07
C LYS A 449 -23.98 -20.32 19.60
N GLN A 450 -22.96 -20.20 20.45
CA GLN A 450 -21.66 -19.71 20.04
C GLN A 450 -21.17 -20.59 18.88
N GLY A 451 -21.17 -20.03 17.67
CA GLY A 451 -20.65 -20.72 16.50
C GLY A 451 -19.20 -21.12 16.71
N SER A 452 -18.80 -22.26 16.14
CA SER A 452 -17.41 -22.69 16.10
C SER A 452 -16.51 -21.55 15.62
N GLY A 453 -15.36 -21.38 16.27
CA GLY A 453 -14.54 -20.16 16.20
C GLY A 453 -14.08 -19.77 14.78
N LEU A 454 -14.93 -19.05 14.05
CA LEU A 454 -14.69 -18.47 12.74
C LEU A 454 -13.50 -17.51 12.83
N ASN A 455 -12.32 -18.00 12.42
CA ASN A 455 -11.06 -17.33 12.66
C ASN A 455 -10.95 -16.08 11.78
N LEU A 456 -11.32 -14.95 12.37
CA LEU A 456 -11.46 -13.63 11.75
C LEU A 456 -10.22 -13.18 10.96
N ARG A 457 -9.03 -13.73 11.28
CA ARG A 457 -7.76 -13.50 10.57
C ARG A 457 -7.78 -13.98 9.11
N TYR A 458 -8.58 -15.00 8.78
CA TYR A 458 -8.72 -15.50 7.40
C TYR A 458 -9.92 -14.88 6.68
N ILE A 459 -11.01 -14.61 7.40
CA ILE A 459 -12.22 -14.02 6.83
C ILE A 459 -11.95 -12.57 6.39
N LEU A 460 -11.32 -11.76 7.25
CA LEU A 460 -11.16 -10.33 6.98
C LEU A 460 -10.42 -10.05 5.65
N PRO A 461 -9.27 -10.68 5.33
CA PRO A 461 -8.62 -10.48 4.03
C PRO A 461 -9.51 -10.81 2.82
N ALA A 462 -10.34 -11.86 2.90
CA ALA A 462 -11.25 -12.22 1.82
C ALA A 462 -12.32 -11.14 1.59
N LEU A 463 -12.94 -10.63 2.67
CA LEU A 463 -13.90 -9.52 2.60
C LEU A 463 -13.24 -8.20 2.15
N SER A 464 -11.99 -7.99 2.53
CA SER A 464 -11.23 -6.76 2.27
C SER A 464 -11.04 -6.49 0.79
N ILE A 465 -10.81 -7.52 -0.03
CA ILE A 465 -10.62 -7.36 -1.48
C ILE A 465 -11.87 -6.73 -2.11
N GLY A 466 -13.07 -7.18 -1.71
CA GLY A 466 -14.32 -6.62 -2.24
C GLY A 466 -14.56 -5.16 -1.85
N VAL A 467 -14.27 -4.80 -0.60
CA VAL A 467 -14.35 -3.41 -0.11
C VAL A 467 -13.34 -2.51 -0.85
N PHE A 468 -12.11 -2.98 -1.02
CA PHE A 468 -11.05 -2.26 -1.72
C PHE A 468 -11.43 -1.96 -3.17
N LEU A 469 -11.91 -2.98 -3.92
CA LEU A 469 -12.30 -2.83 -5.33
C LEU A 469 -13.50 -1.90 -5.49
N SER A 470 -14.53 -2.05 -4.65
CA SER A 470 -15.70 -1.16 -4.65
C SER A 470 -15.32 0.31 -4.40
N ALA A 471 -14.30 0.58 -3.60
CA ALA A 471 -13.82 1.94 -3.32
C ALA A 471 -12.86 2.48 -4.39
N ALA A 472 -11.98 1.64 -4.93
CA ALA A 472 -11.07 2.01 -6.02
C ALA A 472 -11.84 2.35 -7.30
N ASP A 473 -12.87 1.58 -7.64
CA ASP A 473 -13.69 1.81 -8.83
C ASP A 473 -14.45 3.14 -8.83
N GLN A 474 -14.89 3.61 -7.66
CA GLN A 474 -15.55 4.91 -7.50
C GLN A 474 -14.62 6.09 -7.84
N THR A 475 -13.30 5.90 -7.73
CA THR A 475 -12.29 6.96 -7.90
C THR A 475 -11.42 6.79 -9.14
N ILE A 476 -11.27 5.58 -9.68
CA ILE A 476 -10.48 5.29 -10.89
C ILE A 476 -11.02 5.99 -12.15
N ILE A 477 -12.30 6.39 -12.13
CA ILE A 477 -12.94 7.20 -13.18
C ILE A 477 -12.65 8.70 -12.99
N VAL A 478 -12.44 9.18 -11.77
CA VAL A 478 -12.31 10.63 -11.46
C VAL A 478 -11.08 11.26 -12.12
N SER A 479 -10.05 10.46 -12.39
CA SER A 479 -8.84 10.87 -13.13
C SER A 479 -8.88 10.57 -14.62
N SER A 480 -9.75 9.65 -15.07
CA SER A 480 -9.72 9.08 -16.43
C SER A 480 -10.93 9.46 -17.30
N TYR A 481 -12.00 10.02 -16.72
CA TYR A 481 -13.27 10.31 -17.42
C TYR A 481 -13.09 11.11 -18.72
N GLY A 482 -12.25 12.15 -18.72
CA GLY A 482 -12.01 12.99 -19.89
C GLY A 482 -11.39 12.18 -21.04
N LYS A 483 -10.40 11.33 -20.73
CA LYS A 483 -9.76 10.44 -21.70
C LYS A 483 -10.73 9.39 -22.25
N ILE A 484 -11.57 8.80 -21.39
CA ILE A 484 -12.62 7.85 -21.80
C ILE A 484 -13.61 8.53 -22.78
N GLY A 485 -14.06 9.74 -22.46
CA GLY A 485 -15.00 10.51 -23.30
C GLY A 485 -14.44 10.92 -24.65
N SER A 486 -13.16 11.30 -24.70
CA SER A 486 -12.44 11.58 -25.95
C SER A 486 -12.28 10.34 -26.81
N ASP A 487 -11.83 9.22 -26.24
CA ASP A 487 -11.59 7.97 -26.98
C ASP A 487 -12.89 7.35 -27.50
N LEU A 488 -14.00 7.48 -26.77
CA LEU A 488 -15.34 7.04 -27.18
C LEU A 488 -16.15 8.11 -27.96
N LYS A 489 -15.54 9.27 -28.28
CA LYS A 489 -16.13 10.40 -29.03
C LYS A 489 -17.47 10.92 -28.46
N ALA A 490 -17.67 10.80 -27.15
CA ALA A 490 -18.94 11.10 -26.48
C ALA A 490 -18.73 11.80 -25.13
N LEU A 491 -17.89 12.83 -25.15
CA LEU A 491 -17.43 13.58 -23.97
C LEU A 491 -18.59 14.27 -23.21
N ASN A 492 -19.66 14.64 -23.91
CA ASN A 492 -20.91 15.15 -23.32
C ASN A 492 -21.70 14.13 -22.48
N LEU A 493 -21.30 12.86 -22.48
CA LEU A 493 -21.92 11.77 -21.72
C LEU A 493 -20.98 11.15 -20.66
N THR A 494 -19.81 11.72 -20.40
CA THR A 494 -18.90 11.17 -19.37
C THR A 494 -19.41 11.31 -17.94
N SER A 495 -20.25 12.31 -17.65
CA SER A 495 -20.96 12.42 -16.37
C SER A 495 -21.70 11.12 -16.05
N TRP A 496 -22.33 10.53 -17.06
CA TRP A 496 -23.11 9.30 -16.94
C TRP A 496 -22.27 8.05 -16.64
N ILE A 497 -20.94 8.04 -16.82
CA ILE A 497 -20.08 6.90 -16.45
C ILE A 497 -20.04 6.73 -14.92
N ALA A 498 -19.93 7.84 -14.18
CA ALA A 498 -20.00 7.84 -12.72
C ALA A 498 -21.45 7.77 -12.24
N THR A 499 -22.33 8.64 -12.76
CA THR A 499 -23.72 8.78 -12.32
C THR A 499 -24.53 7.48 -12.45
N SER A 500 -24.33 6.70 -13.53
CA SER A 500 -25.07 5.45 -13.74
C SER A 500 -24.67 4.33 -12.78
N TYR A 501 -23.41 4.28 -12.36
CA TYR A 501 -22.94 3.37 -11.31
C TYR A 501 -23.48 3.79 -9.95
N PHE A 502 -23.36 5.07 -9.59
CA PHE A 502 -23.87 5.56 -8.30
C PHE A 502 -25.40 5.43 -8.18
N LEU A 503 -26.15 5.56 -9.27
CA LEU A 503 -27.60 5.29 -9.31
C LEU A 503 -27.95 3.86 -8.88
N THR A 504 -27.35 2.83 -9.49
CA THR A 504 -27.63 1.44 -9.10
C THR A 504 -26.97 1.05 -7.78
N LEU A 505 -25.81 1.61 -7.45
CA LEU A 505 -25.20 1.50 -6.12
C LEU A 505 -26.19 1.94 -5.03
N THR A 506 -26.72 3.17 -5.13
CA THR A 506 -27.68 3.73 -4.18
C THR A 506 -28.96 2.91 -4.08
N SER A 507 -29.50 2.48 -5.23
CA SER A 507 -30.78 1.76 -5.26
C SER A 507 -30.67 0.34 -4.72
N PHE A 508 -29.54 -0.35 -4.92
CA PHE A 508 -29.37 -1.74 -4.49
C PHE A 508 -28.78 -1.88 -3.08
N GLN A 509 -28.08 -0.87 -2.54
CA GLN A 509 -27.57 -0.88 -1.16
C GLN A 509 -28.62 -1.26 -0.08
N PRO A 510 -29.81 -0.63 0.00
CA PRO A 510 -30.81 -1.01 1.00
C PRO A 510 -31.39 -2.40 0.74
N LEU A 511 -31.61 -2.75 -0.54
CA LEU A 511 -32.08 -4.06 -0.98
C LEU A 511 -31.13 -5.19 -0.52
N TYR A 512 -29.81 -4.96 -0.49
CA TYR A 512 -28.85 -5.94 0.05
C TYR A 512 -29.01 -6.22 1.55
N GLY A 513 -29.62 -5.34 2.34
CA GLY A 513 -30.02 -5.64 3.71
C GLY A 513 -30.98 -6.82 3.74
N LYS A 514 -32.22 -6.58 3.30
CA LYS A 514 -33.30 -7.59 3.22
C LYS A 514 -32.93 -8.82 2.40
N LEU A 515 -32.22 -8.68 1.27
CA LEU A 515 -31.74 -9.85 0.51
C LEU A 515 -30.80 -10.73 1.35
N SER A 516 -29.90 -10.13 2.14
CA SER A 516 -28.97 -10.89 2.96
C SER A 516 -29.64 -11.58 4.15
N ASP A 517 -30.80 -11.09 4.62
CA ASP A 517 -31.66 -11.77 5.58
C ASP A 517 -32.38 -12.98 4.92
N ILE A 518 -32.90 -12.80 3.69
CA ILE A 518 -33.72 -13.81 2.98
C ILE A 518 -32.86 -14.95 2.37
N PHE A 519 -31.71 -14.62 1.78
CA PHE A 519 -30.84 -15.55 1.03
C PHE A 519 -29.52 -15.88 1.77
N GLY A 520 -29.25 -15.22 2.89
CA GLY A 520 -28.05 -15.40 3.71
C GLY A 520 -26.86 -14.55 3.24
N ARG A 521 -26.05 -14.08 4.20
CA ARG A 521 -24.92 -13.17 3.97
C ARG A 521 -23.94 -13.67 2.90
N LYS A 522 -23.55 -14.95 2.95
CA LYS A 522 -22.61 -15.59 1.99
C LYS A 522 -23.12 -15.52 0.56
N SER A 523 -24.37 -15.91 0.33
CA SER A 523 -25.01 -15.94 -1.00
C SER A 523 -25.05 -14.56 -1.65
N CYS A 524 -25.48 -13.55 -0.89
CA CYS A 524 -25.57 -12.18 -1.38
C CYS A 524 -24.19 -11.55 -1.66
N LEU A 525 -23.17 -11.86 -0.86
CA LEU A 525 -21.82 -11.35 -1.09
C LEU A 525 -21.16 -11.97 -2.33
N LEU A 526 -21.33 -13.28 -2.53
CA LEU A 526 -20.85 -13.97 -3.74
C LEU A 526 -21.55 -13.46 -5.01
N PHE A 527 -22.86 -13.22 -4.94
CA PHE A 527 -23.62 -12.59 -6.03
C PHE A 527 -23.09 -11.18 -6.33
N ALA A 528 -22.89 -10.34 -5.30
CA ALA A 528 -22.34 -9.00 -5.45
C ALA A 528 -20.97 -8.99 -6.13
N TYR A 529 -20.07 -9.90 -5.75
CA TYR A 529 -18.74 -10.03 -6.35
C TYR A 529 -18.80 -10.51 -7.82
N ALA A 530 -19.69 -11.46 -8.14
CA ALA A 530 -19.89 -11.95 -9.50
C ALA A 530 -20.42 -10.84 -10.43
N VAL A 531 -21.48 -10.14 -10.01
CA VAL A 531 -22.09 -9.05 -10.79
C VAL A 531 -21.13 -7.87 -10.98
N PHE A 532 -20.43 -7.46 -9.92
CA PHE A 532 -19.44 -6.38 -10.01
C PHE A 532 -18.26 -6.77 -10.92
N GLY A 533 -17.72 -7.99 -10.79
CA GLY A 533 -16.64 -8.49 -11.64
C GLY A 533 -17.02 -8.56 -13.12
N ILE A 534 -18.19 -9.11 -13.44
CA ILE A 534 -18.71 -9.16 -14.82
C ILE A 534 -18.96 -7.73 -15.36
N GLY A 535 -19.46 -6.82 -14.51
CA GLY A 535 -19.59 -5.40 -14.83
C GLY A 535 -18.26 -4.71 -15.15
N CYS A 536 -17.19 -5.02 -14.40
CA CYS A 536 -15.82 -4.56 -14.70
C CYS A 536 -15.38 -5.04 -16.09
N LEU A 537 -15.57 -6.33 -16.38
CA LEU A 537 -15.20 -6.91 -17.68
C LEU A 537 -15.96 -6.24 -18.83
N PHE A 538 -17.27 -6.02 -18.69
CA PHE A 538 -18.07 -5.31 -19.69
C PHE A 538 -17.65 -3.84 -19.85
N CYS A 539 -17.31 -3.13 -18.77
CA CYS A 539 -16.77 -1.76 -18.87
C CYS A 539 -15.43 -1.72 -19.63
N GLY A 540 -14.56 -2.70 -19.37
CA GLY A 540 -13.28 -2.86 -20.07
C GLY A 540 -13.42 -3.13 -21.57
N LEU A 541 -14.45 -3.90 -21.96
CA LEU A 541 -14.73 -4.29 -23.35
C LEU A 541 -15.61 -3.31 -24.13
N ALA A 542 -16.31 -2.38 -23.46
CA ALA A 542 -17.30 -1.49 -24.07
C ALA A 542 -16.76 -0.67 -25.26
N GLN A 543 -17.33 -0.85 -26.45
CA GLN A 543 -16.92 -0.18 -27.69
C GLN A 543 -17.60 1.18 -27.89
N SER A 544 -18.71 1.45 -27.19
CA SER A 544 -19.40 2.74 -27.20
C SER A 544 -19.73 3.24 -25.79
N ILE A 545 -19.98 4.55 -25.66
CA ILE A 545 -20.35 5.16 -24.37
C ILE A 545 -21.64 4.56 -23.79
N HIS A 546 -22.59 4.16 -24.63
CA HIS A 546 -23.85 3.57 -24.20
C HIS A 546 -23.66 2.14 -23.67
N GLN A 547 -22.76 1.37 -24.28
CA GLN A 547 -22.34 0.07 -23.73
C GLN A 547 -21.60 0.26 -22.38
N LEU A 548 -20.74 1.28 -22.26
CA LEU A 548 -20.05 1.58 -21.01
C LEU A 548 -21.04 1.99 -19.91
N ILE A 549 -21.99 2.89 -20.20
CA ILE A 549 -23.04 3.29 -19.26
C ILE A 549 -23.88 2.08 -18.84
N ALA A 550 -24.31 1.22 -19.77
CA ALA A 550 -25.06 0.00 -19.43
C ALA A 550 -24.23 -0.98 -18.57
N ALA A 551 -22.92 -1.10 -18.83
CA ALA A 551 -22.01 -1.89 -18.02
C ALA A 551 -21.81 -1.29 -16.61
N ARG A 552 -21.76 0.05 -16.47
CA ARG A 552 -21.70 0.76 -15.18
C ARG A 552 -22.99 0.60 -14.36
N VAL A 553 -24.17 0.67 -15.01
CA VAL A 553 -25.47 0.32 -14.40
C VAL A 553 -25.40 -1.09 -13.81
N PHE A 554 -24.98 -2.09 -14.61
CA PHE A 554 -24.85 -3.48 -14.16
C PHE A 554 -23.81 -3.64 -13.05
N GLN A 555 -22.66 -3.00 -13.16
CA GLN A 555 -21.58 -3.07 -12.17
C GLN A 555 -22.00 -2.52 -10.80
N GLY A 556 -22.76 -1.42 -10.75
CA GLY A 556 -23.25 -0.80 -9.51
C GLY A 556 -24.22 -1.69 -8.72
N ILE A 557 -24.98 -2.57 -9.40
CA ILE A 557 -25.79 -3.62 -8.77
C ILE A 557 -24.91 -4.55 -7.93
N GLY A 558 -23.72 -4.91 -8.41
CA GLY A 558 -22.76 -5.67 -7.62
C GLY A 558 -22.12 -4.81 -6.52
N GLY A 559 -21.63 -3.62 -6.89
CA GLY A 559 -20.92 -2.70 -6.00
C GLY A 559 -21.67 -2.36 -4.70
N GLY A 560 -23.01 -2.26 -4.76
CA GLY A 560 -23.85 -1.95 -3.61
C GLY A 560 -23.79 -3.01 -2.51
N GLY A 561 -23.61 -4.28 -2.86
CA GLY A 561 -23.52 -5.38 -1.90
C GLY A 561 -22.14 -5.54 -1.28
N MET A 562 -21.08 -5.19 -2.02
CA MET A 562 -19.68 -5.45 -1.63
C MET A 562 -19.28 -4.76 -0.32
N THR A 563 -19.85 -3.58 -0.04
CA THR A 563 -19.59 -2.81 1.18
C THR A 563 -20.67 -3.03 2.23
N THR A 564 -21.94 -3.04 1.84
CA THR A 564 -23.08 -3.16 2.77
C THR A 564 -23.17 -4.55 3.40
N VAL A 565 -23.08 -5.63 2.62
CA VAL A 565 -23.16 -7.01 3.17
C VAL A 565 -21.93 -7.32 4.04
N VAL A 566 -20.75 -6.77 3.71
CA VAL A 566 -19.56 -6.87 4.58
C VAL A 566 -19.78 -6.12 5.90
N SER A 567 -20.37 -4.91 5.88
CA SER A 567 -20.66 -4.17 7.11
C SER A 567 -21.69 -4.87 8.00
N ILE A 568 -22.72 -5.50 7.41
CA ILE A 568 -23.71 -6.30 8.13
C ILE A 568 -23.06 -7.55 8.74
N LEU A 569 -22.32 -8.32 7.93
CA LEU A 569 -21.62 -9.54 8.35
C LEU A 569 -20.63 -9.29 9.50
N LEU A 570 -19.99 -8.11 9.54
CA LEU A 570 -19.11 -7.74 10.66
C LEU A 570 -19.89 -7.32 11.91
N SER A 571 -21.14 -6.88 11.81
CA SER A 571 -22.01 -6.71 12.97
C SER A 571 -22.53 -8.06 13.49
N ASP A 572 -22.82 -9.02 12.61
CA ASP A 572 -23.21 -10.38 13.00
C ASP A 572 -22.08 -11.13 13.74
N ILE A 573 -20.80 -10.88 13.39
CA ILE A 573 -19.63 -11.62 13.90
C ILE A 573 -18.91 -10.91 15.06
N ILE A 574 -18.93 -9.57 15.15
CA ILE A 574 -18.01 -8.82 16.03
C ILE A 574 -18.79 -8.09 17.14
N PRO A 575 -18.43 -8.30 18.44
CA PRO A 575 -19.05 -7.61 19.57
C PRO A 575 -19.05 -6.08 19.41
N LEU A 576 -20.17 -5.44 19.76
CA LEU A 576 -20.44 -4.00 19.59
C LEU A 576 -19.29 -3.10 20.07
N ARG A 577 -18.62 -3.48 21.17
CA ARG A 577 -17.52 -2.73 21.77
C ARG A 577 -16.24 -2.71 20.93
N ASP A 578 -15.97 -3.78 20.18
CA ASP A 578 -14.85 -3.86 19.22
C ASP A 578 -15.24 -3.45 17.80
N ARG A 579 -16.55 -3.47 17.47
CA ARG A 579 -17.11 -3.13 16.16
C ARG A 579 -16.63 -1.79 15.61
N GLY A 580 -16.34 -0.81 16.48
CA GLY A 580 -15.78 0.50 16.11
C GLY A 580 -14.33 0.43 15.60
N VAL A 581 -13.46 -0.38 16.23
CA VAL A 581 -12.08 -0.58 15.77
C VAL A 581 -12.06 -1.36 14.46
N TRP A 582 -12.90 -2.40 14.33
CA TRP A 582 -13.01 -3.18 13.09
C TRP A 582 -13.67 -2.39 11.95
N GLN A 583 -14.60 -1.46 12.24
CA GLN A 583 -15.05 -0.49 11.24
C GLN A 583 -13.91 0.41 10.81
N GLY A 584 -13.07 0.88 11.75
CA GLY A 584 -11.85 1.59 11.45
C GLY A 584 -10.97 0.84 10.46
N VAL A 585 -10.73 -0.46 10.66
CA VAL A 585 -9.95 -1.31 9.74
C VAL A 585 -10.60 -1.41 8.35
N ILE A 586 -11.91 -1.63 8.26
CA ILE A 586 -12.63 -1.62 6.96
C ILE A 586 -12.57 -0.25 6.29
N ASN A 587 -12.57 0.83 7.06
CA ASN A 587 -12.40 2.18 6.55
C ASN A 587 -10.96 2.47 6.10
N ILE A 588 -9.92 1.83 6.69
CA ILE A 588 -8.56 1.77 6.08
C ILE A 588 -8.70 1.22 4.66
N ILE A 589 -9.25 0.01 4.53
CA ILE A 589 -9.30 -0.74 3.26
C ILE A 589 -10.07 0.04 2.19
N TYR A 590 -11.22 0.61 2.56
CA TYR A 590 -12.02 1.46 1.69
C TYR A 590 -11.24 2.72 1.26
N ALA A 591 -10.65 3.46 2.20
CA ALA A 591 -9.92 4.68 1.87
C ALA A 591 -8.63 4.41 1.08
N THR A 592 -7.92 3.30 1.34
CA THR A 592 -6.77 2.87 0.54
C THR A 592 -7.18 2.50 -0.89
N GLY A 593 -8.32 1.83 -1.08
CA GLY A 593 -8.90 1.59 -2.41
C GLY A 593 -9.22 2.92 -3.12
N SER A 594 -10.01 3.77 -2.47
CA SER A 594 -10.37 5.12 -2.93
C SER A 594 -9.14 6.00 -3.26
N GLY A 595 -8.07 5.88 -2.47
CA GLY A 595 -6.86 6.68 -2.63
C GLY A 595 -5.86 6.16 -3.65
N ILE A 596 -5.85 4.86 -3.91
CA ILE A 596 -5.08 4.27 -5.02
C ILE A 596 -5.84 4.45 -6.33
N GLY A 597 -7.17 4.39 -6.32
CA GLY A 597 -8.02 4.44 -7.51
C GLY A 597 -7.76 5.67 -8.38
N ALA A 598 -7.84 6.90 -7.84
CA ALA A 598 -7.63 8.09 -8.66
C ALA A 598 -6.21 8.18 -9.29
N PRO A 599 -5.08 8.05 -8.55
CA PRO A 599 -3.75 7.99 -9.16
C PRO A 599 -3.60 6.85 -10.17
N LEU A 600 -4.06 5.63 -9.84
CA LEU A 600 -3.97 4.46 -10.71
C LEU A 600 -4.77 4.65 -12.01
N GLY A 601 -5.97 5.22 -11.93
CA GLY A 601 -6.79 5.52 -13.10
C GLY A 601 -6.14 6.53 -14.04
N GLY A 602 -5.40 7.50 -13.49
CA GLY A 602 -4.62 8.47 -14.26
C GLY A 602 -3.48 7.77 -14.99
N ILE A 603 -2.65 7.04 -14.25
CA ILE A 603 -1.52 6.27 -14.79
C ILE A 603 -1.97 5.25 -15.86
N LEU A 604 -3.07 4.52 -15.63
CA LEU A 604 -3.59 3.57 -16.62
C LEU A 604 -4.12 4.28 -17.86
N ALA A 605 -4.81 5.42 -17.72
CA ALA A 605 -5.30 6.21 -18.85
C ALA A 605 -4.17 6.90 -19.66
N ASP A 606 -3.14 7.39 -18.97
CA ASP A 606 -1.99 8.10 -19.55
C ASP A 606 -1.03 7.15 -20.31
N TYR A 607 -0.77 5.93 -19.80
CA TYR A 607 0.29 5.06 -20.31
C TYR A 607 -0.14 3.75 -20.99
N ILE A 608 -1.26 3.12 -20.57
CA ILE A 608 -1.65 1.75 -21.03
C ILE A 608 -2.99 1.74 -21.77
N GLY A 609 -3.84 2.75 -21.54
CA GLY A 609 -5.20 2.87 -22.04
C GLY A 609 -6.23 2.57 -20.94
N TRP A 610 -7.22 3.45 -20.83
CA TRP A 610 -8.23 3.46 -19.75
C TRP A 610 -8.96 2.14 -19.52
N ARG A 611 -9.07 1.27 -20.53
CA ARG A 611 -9.73 -0.05 -20.43
C ARG A 611 -9.16 -0.92 -19.31
N TRP A 612 -7.85 -0.81 -19.05
CA TRP A 612 -7.19 -1.56 -17.99
C TRP A 612 -7.66 -1.18 -16.58
N ALA A 613 -8.20 0.02 -16.37
CA ALA A 613 -8.82 0.43 -15.12
C ALA A 613 -10.02 -0.45 -14.72
N PHE A 614 -10.69 -1.07 -15.69
CA PHE A 614 -11.78 -2.01 -15.46
C PHE A 614 -11.32 -3.47 -15.60
N ILE A 615 -10.54 -3.80 -16.65
CA ILE A 615 -10.09 -5.19 -16.89
C ILE A 615 -9.27 -5.73 -15.72
N ALA A 616 -8.39 -4.93 -15.11
CA ALA A 616 -7.56 -5.37 -13.98
C ALA A 616 -8.36 -5.71 -12.71
N GLN A 617 -9.58 -5.18 -12.56
CA GLN A 617 -10.43 -5.48 -11.41
C GLN A 617 -11.06 -6.88 -11.50
N PHE A 618 -11.38 -7.37 -12.70
CA PHE A 618 -12.10 -8.64 -12.87
C PHE A 618 -11.38 -9.86 -12.27
N PRO A 619 -10.06 -10.10 -12.50
CA PRO A 619 -9.33 -11.18 -11.83
C PRO A 619 -9.33 -11.05 -10.30
N LEU A 620 -9.27 -9.82 -9.77
CA LEU A 620 -9.30 -9.56 -8.33
C LEU A 620 -10.70 -9.87 -7.73
N CYS A 621 -11.78 -9.62 -8.47
CA CYS A 621 -13.13 -10.05 -8.11
C CYS A 621 -13.27 -11.58 -8.09
N VAL A 622 -12.66 -12.29 -9.05
CA VAL A 622 -12.65 -13.76 -9.08
C VAL A 622 -11.88 -14.33 -7.88
N ILE A 623 -10.74 -13.74 -7.53
CA ILE A 623 -9.98 -14.10 -6.32
C ILE A 623 -10.81 -13.85 -5.05
N ALA A 624 -11.50 -12.72 -4.95
CA ALA A 624 -12.38 -12.42 -3.81
C ALA A 624 -13.56 -13.43 -3.70
N LEU A 625 -14.15 -13.82 -4.82
CA LEU A 625 -15.23 -14.80 -4.90
C LEU A 625 -14.76 -16.19 -4.44
N ILE A 626 -13.60 -16.64 -4.90
CA ILE A 626 -12.98 -17.91 -4.47
C ILE A 626 -12.59 -17.85 -2.98
N ALA A 627 -12.03 -16.74 -2.51
CA ALA A 627 -11.66 -16.59 -1.11
C ALA A 627 -12.89 -16.63 -0.18
N VAL A 628 -13.97 -15.92 -0.51
CA VAL A 628 -15.21 -15.94 0.28
C VAL A 628 -15.95 -17.28 0.18
N SER A 629 -15.95 -17.96 -0.97
CA SER A 629 -16.65 -19.25 -1.09
C SER A 629 -16.03 -20.34 -0.21
N VAL A 630 -14.69 -20.35 -0.10
CA VAL A 630 -13.90 -21.29 0.71
C VAL A 630 -13.83 -20.91 2.18
N VAL A 631 -13.60 -19.63 2.52
CA VAL A 631 -13.25 -19.22 3.90
C VAL A 631 -14.47 -18.83 4.74
N LEU A 632 -15.52 -18.27 4.14
CA LEU A 632 -16.71 -17.87 4.88
C LEU A 632 -17.69 -19.04 4.93
N ASP A 633 -17.63 -19.85 5.99
CA ASP A 633 -18.69 -20.84 6.26
C ASP A 633 -19.69 -20.29 7.27
N LEU A 634 -20.98 -20.42 6.97
CA LEU A 634 -22.09 -19.84 7.75
C LEU A 634 -23.29 -20.78 7.68
N PRO A 635 -24.11 -20.91 8.74
CA PRO A 635 -25.35 -21.68 8.70
C PRO A 635 -26.24 -21.25 7.53
N ALA A 636 -26.74 -22.23 6.77
CA ALA A 636 -27.69 -21.97 5.69
C ALA A 636 -29.04 -21.48 6.28
N PRO A 637 -29.64 -20.39 5.76
CA PRO A 637 -31.01 -20.01 6.12
C PRO A 637 -32.02 -21.05 5.60
N GLU A 638 -33.09 -21.27 6.36
CA GLU A 638 -34.12 -22.32 6.15
C GLU A 638 -34.46 -22.65 4.69
N ASP A 639 -34.72 -23.94 4.42
CA ASP A 639 -35.04 -24.53 3.11
C ASP A 639 -36.44 -24.17 2.58
N SER A 640 -36.83 -22.89 2.67
CA SER A 640 -37.98 -22.35 1.94
C SER A 640 -37.67 -22.21 0.44
N HIS A 641 -38.62 -22.65 -0.39
CA HIS A 641 -38.44 -22.77 -1.84
C HIS A 641 -38.19 -21.40 -2.49
N TRP A 642 -37.31 -21.31 -3.49
CA TRP A 642 -36.81 -20.04 -4.05
C TRP A 642 -37.91 -19.04 -4.48
N LYS A 643 -39.06 -19.53 -4.98
CA LYS A 643 -40.22 -18.69 -5.32
C LYS A 643 -40.83 -17.97 -4.10
N GLN A 644 -40.81 -18.58 -2.91
CA GLN A 644 -41.25 -17.95 -1.66
C GLN A 644 -40.24 -16.89 -1.21
N LYS A 645 -38.94 -17.18 -1.30
CA LYS A 645 -37.86 -16.22 -1.01
C LYS A 645 -37.94 -14.97 -1.92
N LEU A 646 -38.18 -15.15 -3.22
CA LEU A 646 -38.43 -14.02 -4.14
C LEU A 646 -39.69 -13.20 -3.81
N ARG A 647 -40.76 -13.83 -3.32
CA ARG A 647 -42.03 -13.13 -2.99
C ARG A 647 -41.90 -12.21 -1.76
N ARG A 648 -40.84 -12.34 -0.96
CA ARG A 648 -40.52 -11.43 0.17
C ARG A 648 -39.76 -10.16 -0.24
N ILE A 649 -39.42 -9.98 -1.52
CA ILE A 649 -38.71 -8.80 -2.02
C ILE A 649 -39.72 -7.74 -2.50
N ASP A 650 -39.62 -6.51 -1.99
CA ASP A 650 -40.42 -5.38 -2.48
C ASP A 650 -39.89 -4.83 -3.82
N PHE A 651 -40.05 -5.61 -4.90
CA PHE A 651 -39.77 -5.15 -6.25
C PHE A 651 -40.49 -3.82 -6.62
N PRO A 652 -41.76 -3.58 -6.23
CA PRO A 652 -42.40 -2.28 -6.39
C PRO A 652 -41.62 -1.11 -5.78
N GLY A 653 -41.30 -1.15 -4.47
CA GLY A 653 -40.53 -0.09 -3.79
C GLY A 653 -39.19 0.18 -4.46
N ALA A 654 -38.47 -0.88 -4.86
CA ALA A 654 -37.18 -0.77 -5.52
C ALA A 654 -37.29 -0.09 -6.91
N VAL A 655 -38.29 -0.44 -7.71
CA VAL A 655 -38.53 0.18 -9.03
C VAL A 655 -38.93 1.64 -8.89
N VAL A 656 -39.77 1.99 -7.90
CA VAL A 656 -40.16 3.39 -7.64
C VAL A 656 -38.95 4.21 -7.18
N LEU A 657 -38.10 3.69 -6.30
CA LEU A 657 -36.88 4.35 -5.85
C LEU A 657 -35.88 4.57 -7.00
N ILE A 658 -35.63 3.55 -7.82
CA ILE A 658 -34.78 3.65 -9.03
C ILE A 658 -35.33 4.75 -9.95
N GLY A 659 -36.64 4.76 -10.20
CA GLY A 659 -37.30 5.78 -11.03
C GLY A 659 -37.18 7.19 -10.46
N ALA A 660 -37.35 7.35 -9.13
CA ALA A 660 -37.24 8.63 -8.44
C ALA A 660 -35.82 9.22 -8.56
N VAL A 661 -34.79 8.42 -8.26
CA VAL A 661 -33.38 8.85 -8.32
C VAL A 661 -32.91 9.05 -9.76
N LEU A 662 -33.34 8.21 -10.71
CA LEU A 662 -33.05 8.40 -12.14
C LEU A 662 -33.68 9.70 -12.67
N GLY A 663 -34.95 9.96 -12.37
CA GLY A 663 -35.63 11.19 -12.76
C GLY A 663 -34.95 12.44 -12.19
N PHE A 664 -34.51 12.39 -10.94
CA PHE A 664 -33.75 13.45 -10.30
C PHE A 664 -32.46 13.75 -11.07
N LEU A 665 -31.67 12.72 -11.37
CA LEU A 665 -30.37 12.83 -12.03
C LEU A 665 -30.50 13.29 -13.49
N VAL A 666 -31.48 12.79 -14.23
CA VAL A 666 -31.81 13.30 -15.58
C VAL A 666 -32.17 14.78 -15.51
N GLY A 667 -32.99 15.18 -14.54
CA GLY A 667 -33.39 16.58 -14.35
C GLY A 667 -32.20 17.51 -14.11
N PHE A 668 -31.36 17.20 -13.12
CA PHE A 668 -30.20 18.05 -12.81
C PHE A 668 -29.11 18.02 -13.90
N ASP A 669 -28.88 16.88 -14.57
CA ASP A 669 -27.97 16.80 -15.73
C ASP A 669 -28.45 17.66 -16.90
N ARG A 670 -29.75 17.61 -17.26
CA ARG A 670 -30.30 18.40 -18.38
C ARG A 670 -30.46 19.88 -18.03
N GLY A 671 -30.83 20.22 -16.80
CA GLY A 671 -30.92 21.59 -16.29
C GLY A 671 -29.57 22.31 -16.33
N SER A 672 -28.53 21.68 -15.78
CA SER A 672 -27.18 22.26 -15.70
C SER A 672 -26.43 22.29 -17.03
N ASN A 673 -26.49 21.21 -17.82
CA ASN A 673 -25.73 21.14 -19.07
C ASN A 673 -26.41 21.90 -20.22
N VAL A 674 -27.75 21.86 -20.30
CA VAL A 674 -28.53 22.37 -21.46
C VAL A 674 -29.42 23.56 -21.07
N SER A 675 -30.55 23.32 -20.40
CA SER A 675 -31.47 24.36 -19.93
C SER A 675 -32.48 23.87 -18.88
N TRP A 676 -32.77 24.74 -17.92
CA TRP A 676 -33.87 24.59 -16.95
C TRP A 676 -35.26 24.67 -17.56
N THR A 677 -35.42 25.42 -18.65
CA THR A 677 -36.72 25.60 -19.33
C THR A 677 -37.06 24.46 -20.29
N MET A 678 -36.18 23.47 -20.46
CA MET A 678 -36.43 22.32 -21.32
C MET A 678 -37.53 21.44 -20.72
N PRO A 679 -38.56 21.02 -21.49
CA PRO A 679 -39.63 20.16 -20.97
C PRO A 679 -39.15 18.88 -20.30
N LEU A 680 -38.09 18.25 -20.84
CA LEU A 680 -37.46 17.07 -20.24
C LEU A 680 -36.93 17.34 -18.82
N THR A 681 -36.32 18.51 -18.58
CA THR A 681 -35.83 18.92 -17.25
C THR A 681 -37.00 19.06 -16.27
N ILE A 682 -38.05 19.77 -16.66
CA ILE A 682 -39.22 20.04 -15.80
C ILE A 682 -39.96 18.73 -15.50
N VAL A 683 -40.27 17.93 -16.53
CA VAL A 683 -41.00 16.66 -16.40
C VAL A 683 -40.22 15.66 -15.55
N SER A 684 -38.91 15.50 -15.76
CA SER A 684 -38.12 14.53 -14.98
C SER A 684 -38.00 14.91 -13.50
N LEU A 685 -37.89 16.21 -13.17
CA LEU A 685 -37.92 16.69 -11.78
C LEU A 685 -39.30 16.56 -11.13
N SER A 686 -40.38 16.93 -11.84
CA SER A 686 -41.75 16.77 -11.32
C SER A 686 -42.12 15.30 -11.10
N VAL A 687 -41.80 14.43 -12.06
CA VAL A 687 -42.02 12.97 -11.92
C VAL A 687 -41.15 12.40 -10.81
N SER A 688 -39.88 12.82 -10.68
CA SER A 688 -39.00 12.42 -9.57
C SER A 688 -39.60 12.76 -8.20
N ALA A 689 -40.10 13.99 -8.01
CA ALA A 689 -40.74 14.40 -6.77
C ALA A 689 -41.97 13.54 -6.45
N CYS A 690 -42.83 13.28 -7.44
CA CYS A 690 -43.99 12.39 -7.28
C CYS A 690 -43.57 10.95 -6.96
N LEU A 691 -42.49 10.44 -7.56
CA LEU A 691 -41.98 9.09 -7.29
C LEU A 691 -41.31 8.97 -5.91
N PHE A 692 -40.65 10.01 -5.40
CA PHE A 692 -40.16 10.02 -4.01
C PHE A 692 -41.32 9.99 -3.00
N ILE A 693 -42.40 10.74 -3.25
CA ILE A 693 -43.62 10.69 -2.42
C ILE A 693 -44.27 9.29 -2.51
N LEU A 694 -44.38 8.73 -3.72
CA LEU A 694 -44.92 7.39 -3.94
C LEU A 694 -44.07 6.31 -3.23
N PHE A 695 -42.74 6.42 -3.26
CA PHE A 695 -41.84 5.49 -2.56
C PHE A 695 -42.12 5.48 -1.05
N VAL A 696 -42.22 6.65 -0.43
CA VAL A 696 -42.56 6.78 1.00
C VAL A 696 -43.95 6.21 1.31
N VAL A 697 -44.93 6.40 0.42
CA VAL A 697 -46.27 5.80 0.57
C VAL A 697 -46.23 4.26 0.43
N VAL A 698 -45.45 3.72 -0.51
CA VAL A 698 -45.30 2.26 -0.70
C VAL A 698 -44.63 1.63 0.53
N GLU A 699 -43.48 2.16 0.98
CA GLU A 699 -42.73 1.67 2.14
C GLU A 699 -43.53 1.71 3.46
N ILE A 700 -44.38 2.73 3.66
CA ILE A 700 -45.16 2.88 4.90
C ILE A 700 -46.46 2.05 4.89
N TYR A 701 -47.15 1.95 3.76
CA TYR A 701 -48.54 1.44 3.72
C TYR A 701 -48.77 0.16 2.91
N TYR A 702 -47.86 -0.22 2.01
CA TYR A 702 -48.07 -1.33 1.06
C TYR A 702 -47.00 -2.42 1.10
N ALA A 703 -45.75 -2.07 1.43
CA ALA A 703 -44.65 -3.01 1.53
C ALA A 703 -44.87 -3.99 2.71
N THR A 704 -44.90 -5.29 2.42
CA THR A 704 -44.98 -6.33 3.47
C THR A 704 -43.64 -6.52 4.20
N GLU A 705 -42.54 -6.23 3.51
CA GLU A 705 -41.14 -6.34 3.97
C GLU A 705 -40.36 -5.09 3.52
N PRO A 706 -40.67 -3.88 4.06
CA PRO A 706 -40.09 -2.63 3.59
C PRO A 706 -38.56 -2.59 3.69
N PHE A 707 -37.91 -1.93 2.73
CA PHE A 707 -36.45 -1.74 2.75
C PHE A 707 -36.01 -0.73 3.81
N ALA A 708 -36.88 0.25 4.08
CA ALA A 708 -36.64 1.41 4.91
C ALA A 708 -37.84 1.59 5.87
N PRO A 709 -38.07 0.66 6.83
CA PRO A 709 -39.27 0.64 7.65
C PRO A 709 -39.50 1.98 8.35
N GLY A 710 -40.74 2.47 8.35
CA GLY A 710 -41.06 3.80 8.89
C GLY A 710 -40.64 3.99 10.37
N HIS A 711 -40.72 2.93 11.18
CA HIS A 711 -40.27 2.97 12.58
C HIS A 711 -38.74 3.05 12.75
N ILE A 712 -37.96 2.69 11.72
CA ILE A 712 -36.50 2.91 11.65
C ILE A 712 -36.19 4.29 11.05
N ILE A 713 -36.86 4.68 9.97
CA ILE A 713 -36.52 5.92 9.24
C ILE A 713 -36.92 7.17 10.01
N PHE A 714 -38.04 7.14 10.75
CA PHE A 714 -38.57 8.30 11.46
C PHE A 714 -38.32 8.30 12.98
N ASP A 715 -37.63 7.29 13.55
CA ASP A 715 -37.27 7.34 14.97
C ASP A 715 -36.20 8.40 15.28
N ARG A 716 -36.39 9.08 16.41
CA ARG A 716 -35.58 10.19 16.90
C ARG A 716 -34.15 9.79 17.30
N GLY A 717 -33.85 8.50 17.46
CA GLY A 717 -32.50 7.97 17.64
C GLY A 717 -31.72 7.82 16.33
N PHE A 718 -32.39 7.55 15.20
CA PHE A 718 -31.71 7.26 13.93
C PHE A 718 -31.69 8.44 12.96
N VAL A 719 -32.76 9.26 12.89
CA VAL A 719 -32.89 10.41 11.99
C VAL A 719 -31.66 11.33 12.01
N ALA A 720 -31.13 11.65 13.20
CA ALA A 720 -29.97 12.52 13.36
C ALA A 720 -28.70 11.94 12.67
N ALA A 721 -28.46 10.64 12.84
CA ALA A 721 -27.32 9.96 12.22
C ALA A 721 -27.52 9.72 10.71
N TYR A 722 -28.76 9.53 10.25
CA TYR A 722 -29.08 9.52 8.81
C TYR A 722 -28.85 10.89 8.15
N GLY A 723 -29.27 11.98 8.80
CA GLY A 723 -28.98 13.35 8.38
C GLY A 723 -27.47 13.61 8.30
N CYS A 724 -26.71 13.25 9.34
CA CYS A 724 -25.25 13.32 9.33
C CYS A 724 -24.64 12.60 8.11
N ASN A 725 -25.05 11.35 7.87
CA ASN A 725 -24.57 10.54 6.76
C ASN A 725 -24.90 11.15 5.39
N PHE A 726 -26.12 11.65 5.19
CA PHE A 726 -26.56 12.27 3.96
C PHE A 726 -25.78 13.56 3.65
N PHE A 727 -25.80 14.50 4.60
CA PHE A 727 -25.17 15.81 4.41
C PHE A 727 -23.64 15.73 4.36
N SER A 728 -23.00 14.83 5.13
CA SER A 728 -21.54 14.72 5.10
C SER A 728 -21.00 14.11 3.80
N PHE A 729 -21.71 13.15 3.20
CA PHE A 729 -21.32 12.61 1.89
C PHE A 729 -21.68 13.55 0.75
N GLY A 730 -22.89 14.13 0.75
CA GLY A 730 -23.30 15.11 -0.26
C GLY A 730 -22.44 16.37 -0.26
N GLY A 731 -21.88 16.74 0.89
CA GLY A 731 -20.87 17.78 1.03
C GLY A 731 -19.47 17.32 0.61
N TRP A 732 -18.91 16.32 1.31
CA TRP A 732 -17.49 15.98 1.19
C TRP A 732 -17.12 15.23 -0.08
N LEU A 733 -17.92 14.24 -0.51
CA LEU A 733 -17.59 13.48 -1.71
C LEU A 733 -17.64 14.38 -2.95
N SER A 734 -18.64 15.27 -3.03
CA SER A 734 -18.70 16.34 -4.03
C SER A 734 -17.43 17.21 -4.02
N GLY A 735 -16.92 17.59 -2.84
CA GLY A 735 -15.66 18.28 -2.70
C GLY A 735 -14.48 17.51 -3.30
N LEU A 736 -14.38 16.20 -3.03
CA LEU A 736 -13.37 15.31 -3.61
C LEU A 736 -13.47 15.14 -5.14
N PHE A 737 -14.64 15.35 -5.75
CA PHE A 737 -14.77 15.44 -7.22
C PHE A 737 -14.28 16.79 -7.76
N TYR A 738 -14.52 17.90 -7.06
CA TYR A 738 -14.15 19.24 -7.53
C TYR A 738 -12.72 19.69 -7.20
N LEU A 739 -12.06 19.10 -6.21
CA LEU A 739 -10.65 19.39 -5.89
C LEU A 739 -9.68 19.00 -7.03
N PRO A 740 -9.74 17.79 -7.62
CA PRO A 740 -8.96 17.46 -8.82
C PRO A 740 -9.31 18.34 -10.02
N LEU A 741 -10.56 18.80 -10.16
CA LEU A 741 -10.94 19.73 -11.23
C LEU A 741 -10.31 21.10 -11.03
N TYR A 742 -10.30 21.64 -9.80
CA TYR A 742 -9.61 22.88 -9.45
C TYR A 742 -8.11 22.78 -9.76
N PHE A 743 -7.43 21.72 -9.30
CA PHE A 743 -6.00 21.54 -9.57
C PHE A 743 -5.67 21.43 -11.08
N GLN A 744 -6.48 20.69 -11.86
CA GLN A 744 -6.23 20.54 -13.31
C GLN A 744 -6.58 21.79 -14.11
N ALA A 745 -7.67 22.48 -13.76
CA ALA A 745 -8.16 23.64 -14.51
C ALA A 745 -7.41 24.93 -14.12
N VAL A 746 -7.20 25.18 -12.83
CA VAL A 746 -6.59 26.43 -12.32
C VAL A 746 -5.06 26.31 -12.33
N ASP A 747 -4.50 25.34 -11.59
CA ASP A 747 -3.04 25.18 -11.49
C ASP A 747 -2.41 24.53 -12.74
N GLY A 748 -3.23 24.01 -13.66
CA GLY A 748 -2.79 23.42 -14.92
C GLY A 748 -2.03 22.10 -14.81
N VAL A 749 -2.07 21.42 -13.65
CA VAL A 749 -1.35 20.16 -13.43
C VAL A 749 -2.05 18.95 -14.10
N SER A 750 -1.34 17.84 -14.30
CA SER A 750 -1.92 16.62 -14.87
C SER A 750 -2.87 15.91 -13.89
N ALA A 751 -3.75 15.05 -14.43
CA ALA A 751 -4.65 14.20 -13.64
C ALA A 751 -3.89 13.37 -12.58
N THR A 752 -2.73 12.83 -12.95
CA THR A 752 -1.83 12.11 -12.04
C THR A 752 -1.36 12.99 -10.86
N VAL A 753 -0.92 14.24 -11.10
CA VAL A 753 -0.50 15.16 -10.03
C VAL A 753 -1.69 15.63 -9.18
N ALA A 754 -2.85 15.88 -9.80
CA ALA A 754 -4.07 16.22 -9.08
C ALA A 754 -4.56 15.09 -8.16
N GLY A 755 -4.43 13.83 -8.60
CA GLY A 755 -4.68 12.64 -7.77
C GLY A 755 -3.70 12.49 -6.62
N LEU A 756 -2.39 12.67 -6.87
CA LEU A 756 -1.35 12.62 -5.82
C LEU A 756 -1.59 13.67 -4.71
N ARG A 757 -2.09 14.86 -5.07
CA ARG A 757 -2.46 15.91 -4.11
C ARG A 757 -3.61 15.54 -3.16
N LEU A 758 -4.41 14.51 -3.47
CA LEU A 758 -5.43 14.02 -2.54
C LEU A 758 -4.86 13.05 -1.48
N LEU A 759 -3.70 12.42 -1.70
CA LEU A 759 -3.16 11.40 -0.78
C LEU A 759 -3.14 11.84 0.70
N PRO A 760 -2.76 13.08 1.07
CA PRO A 760 -2.83 13.55 2.46
C PRO A 760 -4.23 13.47 3.07
N CYS A 761 -5.29 13.80 2.32
CA CYS A 761 -6.65 13.71 2.83
C CYS A 761 -7.16 12.26 2.88
N ILE A 762 -6.65 11.34 2.06
CA ILE A 762 -6.94 9.91 2.23
C ILE A 762 -6.36 9.39 3.55
N PHE A 763 -5.08 9.64 3.83
CA PHE A 763 -4.46 9.24 5.09
C PHE A 763 -5.14 9.87 6.32
N ALA A 764 -5.55 11.14 6.21
CA ALA A 764 -6.31 11.82 7.26
C ALA A 764 -7.68 11.18 7.54
N GLY A 765 -8.40 10.73 6.51
CA GLY A 765 -9.69 10.06 6.68
C GLY A 765 -9.57 8.71 7.38
N VAL A 766 -8.50 7.97 7.05
CA VAL A 766 -8.13 6.72 7.72
C VAL A 766 -7.81 6.97 9.20
N SER A 767 -6.92 7.91 9.50
CA SER A 767 -6.48 8.17 10.87
C SER A 767 -7.62 8.69 11.74
N GLY A 768 -8.51 9.54 11.21
CA GLY A 768 -9.72 9.99 11.90
C GLY A 768 -10.69 8.85 12.23
N SER A 769 -10.89 7.91 11.31
CA SER A 769 -11.74 6.74 11.55
C SER A 769 -11.17 5.78 12.60
N LEU A 770 -9.87 5.49 12.54
CA LEU A 770 -9.19 4.67 13.56
C LEU A 770 -9.16 5.36 14.92
N PHE A 771 -8.83 6.65 14.96
CA PHE A 771 -8.87 7.47 16.17
C PHE A 771 -10.23 7.42 16.84
N ALA A 772 -11.31 7.57 16.07
CA ALA A 772 -12.67 7.43 16.60
C ALA A 772 -12.94 6.02 17.17
N GLY A 773 -12.51 4.97 16.47
CA GLY A 773 -12.63 3.58 16.96
C GLY A 773 -11.92 3.35 18.30
N PHE A 774 -10.69 3.82 18.45
CA PHE A 774 -9.93 3.70 19.70
C PHE A 774 -10.50 4.56 20.83
N VAL A 775 -10.88 5.82 20.56
CA VAL A 775 -11.49 6.70 21.56
C VAL A 775 -12.83 6.16 22.05
N MET A 776 -13.69 5.62 21.17
CA MET A 776 -14.93 4.95 21.57
C MET A 776 -14.65 3.70 22.42
N LYS A 777 -13.67 2.86 22.05
CA LYS A 777 -13.32 1.65 22.81
C LYS A 777 -12.79 1.96 24.23
N TRP A 778 -12.06 3.06 24.39
CA TRP A 778 -11.53 3.50 25.70
C TRP A 778 -12.57 4.23 26.56
N THR A 779 -13.32 5.17 25.99
CA THR A 779 -14.24 6.05 26.73
C THR A 779 -15.67 5.54 26.87
N GLY A 780 -16.10 4.63 25.98
CA GLY A 780 -17.49 4.18 25.87
C GLY A 780 -18.46 5.24 25.31
N LYS A 781 -17.96 6.36 24.78
CA LYS A 781 -18.74 7.55 24.36
C LYS A 781 -18.41 7.98 22.93
N TYR A 782 -19.36 8.64 22.27
CA TYR A 782 -19.27 9.04 20.86
C TYR A 782 -19.92 10.40 20.51
N TYR A 783 -20.72 11.02 21.38
CA TYR A 783 -21.44 12.27 21.11
C TYR A 783 -20.52 13.43 20.73
N TRP A 784 -19.68 13.86 21.67
CA TRP A 784 -18.73 14.97 21.48
C TRP A 784 -17.73 14.70 20.36
N LEU A 785 -17.33 13.45 20.19
CA LEU A 785 -16.45 12.98 19.11
C LEU A 785 -17.12 13.18 17.73
N THR A 786 -18.42 12.89 17.61
CA THR A 786 -19.18 13.10 16.36
C THR A 786 -19.33 14.58 16.02
N ILE A 787 -19.67 15.40 17.03
CA ILE A 787 -19.78 16.85 16.89
C ILE A 787 -18.44 17.46 16.46
N ALA A 788 -17.34 17.08 17.11
CA ALA A 788 -16.00 17.53 16.74
C ALA A 788 -15.61 17.09 15.32
N GLY A 789 -15.97 15.87 14.91
CA GLY A 789 -15.77 15.38 13.55
C GLY A 789 -16.47 16.24 12.49
N TYR A 790 -17.77 16.49 12.64
CA TYR A 790 -18.50 17.29 11.64
C TYR A 790 -18.25 18.80 11.74
N ALA A 791 -17.84 19.32 12.90
CA ALA A 791 -17.30 20.67 13.03
C ALA A 791 -15.98 20.80 12.25
N SER A 792 -15.06 19.84 12.41
CA SER A 792 -13.79 19.79 11.65
C SER A 792 -14.03 19.68 10.14
N LEU A 793 -15.04 18.90 9.70
CA LEU A 793 -15.46 18.85 8.30
C LEU A 793 -15.93 20.20 7.77
N THR A 794 -16.74 20.93 8.55
CA THR A 794 -17.24 22.25 8.14
C THR A 794 -16.10 23.28 8.08
N LEU A 795 -15.22 23.31 9.09
CA LEU A 795 -14.10 24.23 9.16
C LEU A 795 -13.05 23.98 8.06
N GLY A 796 -12.73 22.71 7.76
CA GLY A 796 -11.81 22.38 6.67
C GLY A 796 -12.30 22.89 5.30
N LEU A 797 -13.62 22.83 5.07
CA LEU A 797 -14.21 23.28 3.80
C LEU A 797 -14.34 24.81 3.71
N VAL A 798 -14.49 25.50 4.85
CA VAL A 798 -14.30 26.95 4.94
C VAL A 798 -12.87 27.32 4.56
N VAL A 799 -11.85 26.63 5.08
CA VAL A 799 -10.43 26.88 4.72
C VAL A 799 -10.20 26.66 3.21
N ILE A 800 -10.67 25.54 2.64
CA ILE A 800 -10.58 25.30 1.18
C ILE A 800 -11.20 26.46 0.39
N THR A 801 -12.37 26.95 0.79
CA THR A 801 -13.09 28.03 0.08
C THR A 801 -12.43 29.40 0.24
N LEU A 802 -11.81 29.68 1.39
CA LEU A 802 -11.08 30.95 1.61
C LEU A 802 -9.81 31.01 0.76
N PHE A 803 -9.08 29.89 0.65
CA PHE A 803 -7.76 29.82 0.01
C PHE A 803 -7.77 29.34 -1.46
N SER A 804 -8.96 29.28 -2.08
CA SER A 804 -9.18 29.01 -3.51
C SER A 804 -9.81 30.23 -4.22
N GLY A 805 -9.28 31.43 -3.95
CA GLY A 805 -9.62 32.66 -4.68
C GLY A 805 -10.53 33.66 -3.95
N VAL A 806 -10.74 33.52 -2.63
CA VAL A 806 -11.49 34.51 -1.83
C VAL A 806 -10.57 35.44 -1.04
N VAL A 807 -9.51 34.90 -0.42
CA VAL A 807 -8.51 35.67 0.33
C VAL A 807 -7.18 35.72 -0.43
N THR A 808 -6.69 34.54 -0.83
CA THR A 808 -5.49 34.35 -1.66
C THR A 808 -5.49 32.92 -2.20
N ASP A 809 -4.96 32.68 -3.40
CA ASP A 809 -4.82 31.32 -3.92
C ASP A 809 -3.58 30.66 -3.32
N SER A 810 -3.77 29.63 -2.49
CA SER A 810 -2.65 28.95 -1.83
C SER A 810 -2.89 27.46 -1.61
N LEU A 811 -2.02 26.64 -2.18
CA LEU A 811 -2.11 25.18 -2.13
C LEU A 811 -2.00 24.63 -0.69
N VAL A 812 -1.14 25.20 0.16
CA VAL A 812 -0.87 24.63 1.49
C VAL A 812 -2.10 24.69 2.40
N PRO A 813 -2.80 25.84 2.56
CA PRO A 813 -4.06 25.88 3.29
C PRO A 813 -5.16 25.00 2.66
N ILE A 814 -5.26 24.90 1.33
CA ILE A 814 -6.20 23.97 0.69
C ILE A 814 -5.93 22.54 1.15
N ILE A 815 -4.67 22.07 1.13
CA ILE A 815 -4.30 20.70 1.55
C ILE A 815 -4.53 20.49 3.07
N LEU A 816 -4.26 21.49 3.91
CA LEU A 816 -4.60 21.41 5.33
C LEU A 816 -6.12 21.35 5.56
N GLY A 817 -6.89 22.09 4.75
CA GLY A 817 -8.35 22.03 4.73
C GLY A 817 -8.89 20.66 4.29
N THR A 818 -8.32 20.04 3.26
CA THR A 818 -8.74 18.69 2.83
C THR A 818 -8.38 17.61 3.86
N VAL A 819 -7.22 17.74 4.52
CA VAL A 819 -6.82 16.91 5.66
C VAL A 819 -7.84 17.02 6.80
N ALA A 820 -8.20 18.24 7.22
CA ALA A 820 -9.22 18.47 8.25
C ALA A 820 -10.60 17.92 7.84
N CYS A 821 -11.03 18.17 6.61
CA CYS A 821 -12.28 17.63 6.05
C CYS A 821 -12.36 16.12 6.17
N SER A 822 -11.35 15.42 5.65
CA SER A 822 -11.31 13.97 5.68
C SER A 822 -11.20 13.40 7.09
N PHE A 823 -10.36 13.96 7.96
CA PHE A 823 -10.22 13.51 9.35
C PHE A 823 -11.56 13.62 10.10
N GLY A 824 -12.23 14.76 9.98
CA GLY A 824 -13.56 14.99 10.56
C GLY A 824 -14.64 14.08 9.99
N ASN A 825 -14.64 13.85 8.67
CA ASN A 825 -15.55 12.92 8.01
C ASN A 825 -15.31 11.47 8.46
N GLY A 826 -14.05 11.02 8.52
CA GLY A 826 -13.66 9.67 8.97
C GLY A 826 -14.09 9.39 10.41
N ILE A 827 -13.97 10.38 11.30
CA ILE A 827 -14.56 10.31 12.65
C ILE A 827 -16.08 10.10 12.55
N GLY A 828 -16.79 11.04 11.93
CA GLY A 828 -18.26 11.04 11.86
C GLY A 828 -18.86 9.79 11.22
N VAL A 829 -18.23 9.26 10.16
CA VAL A 829 -18.62 8.01 9.49
C VAL A 829 -18.52 6.79 10.41
N THR A 830 -17.57 6.81 11.35
CA THR A 830 -17.36 5.72 12.31
C THR A 830 -18.32 5.86 13.49
N THR A 831 -18.46 7.06 14.06
CA THR A 831 -19.32 7.29 15.23
C THR A 831 -20.80 7.24 14.88
N THR A 832 -21.24 7.72 13.72
CA THR A 832 -22.65 7.60 13.30
C THR A 832 -23.07 6.15 13.11
N LEU A 833 -22.20 5.28 12.58
CA LEU A 833 -22.52 3.86 12.46
C LEU A 833 -22.67 3.20 13.84
N ILE A 834 -21.77 3.49 14.79
CA ILE A 834 -21.89 2.99 16.17
C ILE A 834 -23.11 3.59 16.89
N SER A 835 -23.44 4.85 16.65
CA SER A 835 -24.65 5.50 17.17
C SER A 835 -25.93 4.83 16.66
N LEU A 836 -25.95 4.42 15.39
CA LEU A 836 -27.06 3.68 14.80
C LEU A 836 -27.18 2.27 15.40
N ILE A 837 -26.10 1.47 15.36
CA ILE A 837 -26.10 0.09 15.87
C ILE A 837 -26.41 0.05 17.38
N SER A 838 -25.87 0.97 18.18
CA SER A 838 -26.11 1.02 19.64
C SER A 838 -27.52 1.48 20.06
N ASN A 839 -28.29 2.08 19.15
CA ASN A 839 -29.71 2.41 19.39
C ASN A 839 -30.69 1.38 18.79
N ALA A 840 -30.21 0.47 17.93
CA ALA A 840 -31.02 -0.54 17.25
C ALA A 840 -31.27 -1.79 18.12
N THR A 841 -32.42 -2.44 17.90
CA THR A 841 -32.63 -3.82 18.39
C THR A 841 -31.69 -4.78 17.62
N PRO A 842 -31.36 -5.97 18.17
CA PRO A 842 -30.56 -6.96 17.43
C PRO A 842 -31.16 -7.35 16.07
N GLU A 843 -32.49 -7.36 15.97
CA GLU A 843 -33.24 -7.68 14.76
C GLU A 843 -33.12 -6.56 13.70
N ASP A 844 -33.13 -5.30 14.12
CA ASP A 844 -33.06 -4.14 13.23
C ASP A 844 -31.64 -3.79 12.75
N GLN A 845 -30.58 -4.30 13.40
CA GLN A 845 -29.19 -3.87 13.16
C GLN A 845 -28.75 -3.99 11.69
N ALA A 846 -29.20 -5.03 10.97
CA ALA A 846 -28.90 -5.21 9.56
C ALA A 846 -29.57 -4.13 8.68
N VAL A 847 -30.86 -3.87 8.93
CA VAL A 847 -31.67 -2.88 8.19
C VAL A 847 -31.20 -1.45 8.48
N VAL A 848 -30.94 -1.12 9.75
CA VAL A 848 -30.37 0.16 10.20
C VAL A 848 -28.99 0.40 9.57
N THR A 849 -28.15 -0.64 9.48
CA THR A 849 -26.85 -0.57 8.79
C THR A 849 -27.02 -0.32 7.29
N ALA A 850 -27.95 -1.03 6.62
CA ALA A 850 -28.23 -0.82 5.20
C ALA A 850 -28.78 0.60 4.91
N CYS A 851 -29.68 1.10 5.76
CA CYS A 851 -30.18 2.48 5.71
C CYS A 851 -29.06 3.51 5.86
N SER A 852 -28.07 3.28 6.73
CA SER A 852 -26.90 4.16 6.84
C SER A 852 -26.17 4.32 5.50
N TYR A 853 -25.93 3.22 4.77
CA TYR A 853 -25.29 3.25 3.46
C TYR A 853 -26.18 3.92 2.39
N LEU A 854 -27.49 3.66 2.39
CA LEU A 854 -28.45 4.35 1.52
C LEU A 854 -28.38 5.88 1.69
N PHE A 855 -28.39 6.40 2.92
CA PHE A 855 -28.28 7.86 3.13
C PHE A 855 -26.93 8.42 2.67
N ARG A 856 -25.82 7.69 2.84
CA ARG A 856 -24.48 8.09 2.33
C ARG A 856 -24.45 8.19 0.81
N SER A 857 -25.00 7.19 0.11
CA SER A 857 -24.96 7.14 -1.35
C SER A 857 -26.00 8.07 -1.99
N LEU A 858 -27.21 8.15 -1.44
CA LEU A 858 -28.22 9.14 -1.87
C LEU A 858 -27.72 10.57 -1.66
N GLY A 859 -27.08 10.84 -0.52
CA GLY A 859 -26.40 12.12 -0.23
C GLY A 859 -25.31 12.42 -1.25
N SER A 860 -24.44 11.45 -1.54
CA SER A 860 -23.39 11.55 -2.58
C SER A 860 -23.97 11.91 -3.95
N VAL A 861 -25.00 11.19 -4.40
CA VAL A 861 -25.66 11.36 -5.69
C VAL A 861 -26.29 12.75 -5.82
N ILE A 862 -27.08 13.17 -4.83
CA ILE A 862 -27.79 14.45 -4.83
C ILE A 862 -26.80 15.62 -4.68
N GLY A 863 -25.83 15.50 -3.77
CA GLY A 863 -24.79 16.51 -3.54
C GLY A 863 -23.92 16.75 -4.77
N LEU A 864 -23.51 15.70 -5.48
CA LEU A 864 -22.71 15.82 -6.70
C LEU A 864 -23.52 16.46 -7.84
N ALA A 865 -24.80 16.08 -7.99
CA ALA A 865 -25.68 16.70 -8.98
C ALA A 865 -25.93 18.19 -8.72
N LEU A 866 -26.17 18.58 -7.46
CA LEU A 866 -26.38 19.98 -7.05
C LEU A 866 -25.11 20.82 -7.15
N SER A 867 -23.96 20.31 -6.73
CA SER A 867 -22.69 21.05 -6.82
C SER A 867 -22.19 21.17 -8.26
N SER A 868 -22.30 20.11 -9.07
CA SER A 868 -22.07 20.16 -10.52
C SER A 868 -22.93 21.24 -11.18
N THR A 869 -24.20 21.31 -10.77
CA THR A 869 -25.15 22.32 -11.23
C THR A 869 -24.68 23.75 -10.91
N VAL A 870 -24.27 24.01 -9.68
CA VAL A 870 -23.73 25.33 -9.27
C VAL A 870 -22.48 25.67 -10.08
N VAL A 871 -21.50 24.76 -10.16
CA VAL A 871 -20.23 24.98 -10.87
C VAL A 871 -20.47 25.23 -12.36
N GLN A 872 -21.24 24.38 -13.05
CA GLN A 872 -21.52 24.52 -14.48
C GLN A 872 -22.31 25.78 -14.81
N GLN A 873 -23.31 26.15 -14.01
CA GLN A 873 -24.10 27.35 -14.24
C GLN A 873 -23.28 28.63 -14.01
N VAL A 874 -22.47 28.68 -12.95
CA VAL A 874 -21.57 29.82 -12.69
C VAL A 874 -20.50 29.91 -13.78
N LEU A 875 -19.89 28.79 -14.19
CA LEU A 875 -18.90 28.74 -15.25
C LEU A 875 -19.47 29.25 -16.59
N ARG A 876 -20.64 28.74 -17.01
CA ARG A 876 -21.31 29.16 -18.25
C ARG A 876 -21.62 30.66 -18.27
N THR A 877 -22.15 31.19 -17.16
CA THR A 877 -22.45 32.63 -17.04
C THR A 877 -21.16 33.48 -16.99
N ARG A 878 -20.11 33.03 -16.30
CA ARG A 878 -18.84 33.77 -16.20
C ARG A 878 -18.06 33.77 -17.50
N LEU A 879 -17.94 32.63 -18.20
CA LEU A 879 -17.31 32.57 -19.51
C LEU A 879 -18.02 33.46 -20.52
N ARG A 880 -19.36 33.42 -20.59
CA ARG A 880 -20.13 34.30 -21.50
C ARG A 880 -20.02 35.79 -21.16
N TYR A 881 -19.81 36.15 -19.90
CA TYR A 881 -19.54 37.54 -19.51
C TYR A 881 -18.11 37.99 -19.86
N ALA A 882 -17.11 37.16 -19.54
CA ALA A 882 -15.69 37.49 -19.70
C ALA A 882 -15.19 37.39 -21.15
N LEU A 883 -15.87 36.61 -22.00
CA LEU A 883 -15.54 36.43 -23.42
C LEU A 883 -16.53 37.12 -24.36
N ARG A 884 -17.39 38.02 -23.85
CA ARG A 884 -18.44 38.74 -24.60
C ARG A 884 -17.93 39.45 -25.87
N ASP A 885 -16.67 39.89 -25.85
CA ASP A 885 -16.01 40.65 -26.91
C ASP A 885 -15.24 39.74 -27.90
N SER A 886 -15.33 38.41 -27.74
CA SER A 886 -14.69 37.40 -28.60
C SER A 886 -15.66 36.85 -29.66
N LYS A 887 -15.18 36.73 -30.91
CA LYS A 887 -15.98 36.23 -32.05
C LYS A 887 -16.30 34.73 -31.98
N ASP A 888 -15.49 33.94 -31.29
CA ASP A 888 -15.65 32.48 -31.14
C ASP A 888 -16.39 32.10 -29.83
N ILE A 889 -17.14 33.02 -29.20
CA ILE A 889 -17.61 32.86 -27.81
C ILE A 889 -18.27 31.52 -27.48
N ASP A 890 -19.23 31.05 -28.27
CA ASP A 890 -19.92 29.77 -27.98
C ASP A 890 -19.05 28.56 -28.27
N ARG A 891 -18.19 28.61 -29.30
CA ARG A 891 -17.17 27.59 -29.56
C ARG A 891 -16.18 27.47 -28.39
N ILE A 892 -15.80 28.60 -27.79
CA ILE A 892 -14.92 28.60 -26.62
C ILE A 892 -15.67 28.09 -25.39
N VAL A 893 -16.87 28.62 -25.10
CA VAL A 893 -17.70 28.20 -23.94
C VAL A 893 -17.95 26.70 -23.95
N ASP A 894 -18.37 26.14 -25.09
CA ASP A 894 -18.68 24.70 -25.16
C ASP A 894 -17.44 23.83 -25.32
N GLY A 895 -16.42 24.26 -26.08
CA GLY A 895 -15.14 23.53 -26.19
C GLY A 895 -14.41 23.40 -24.85
N VAL A 896 -14.38 24.48 -24.07
CA VAL A 896 -13.85 24.51 -22.70
C VAL A 896 -14.68 23.63 -21.76
N ARG A 897 -16.01 23.79 -21.74
CA ARG A 897 -16.90 22.99 -20.85
C ARG A 897 -16.88 21.50 -21.18
N GLN A 898 -16.54 21.13 -22.41
CA GLN A 898 -16.33 19.75 -22.83
C GLN A 898 -14.94 19.23 -22.43
N SER A 899 -13.86 19.99 -22.63
CA SER A 899 -12.49 19.52 -22.37
C SER A 899 -11.55 20.55 -21.75
N LEU A 900 -10.85 20.15 -20.69
CA LEU A 900 -9.74 20.91 -20.11
C LEU A 900 -8.53 21.00 -21.06
N ASP A 901 -8.34 20.03 -21.95
CA ASP A 901 -7.28 20.08 -22.97
C ASP A 901 -7.55 21.16 -24.03
N PHE A 902 -8.81 21.55 -24.24
CA PHE A 902 -9.15 22.67 -25.13
C PHE A 902 -8.52 23.99 -24.63
N ILE A 903 -8.33 24.16 -23.31
CA ILE A 903 -7.61 25.31 -22.71
C ILE A 903 -6.17 25.40 -23.23
N LYS A 904 -5.55 24.27 -23.62
CA LYS A 904 -4.20 24.22 -24.21
C LYS A 904 -4.17 24.60 -25.70
N THR A 905 -5.34 24.68 -26.35
CA THR A 905 -5.49 25.08 -27.76
C THR A 905 -5.92 26.54 -27.96
N LEU A 906 -6.23 27.23 -26.86
CA LEU A 906 -6.59 28.64 -26.86
C LEU A 906 -5.35 29.54 -26.79
N ASP A 907 -5.50 30.77 -27.28
CA ASP A 907 -4.52 31.84 -27.09
C ASP A 907 -4.19 32.01 -25.59
N PRO A 908 -2.92 32.25 -25.18
CA PRO A 908 -2.54 32.35 -23.77
C PRO A 908 -3.33 33.37 -22.94
N VAL A 909 -3.84 34.45 -23.54
CA VAL A 909 -4.68 35.46 -22.86
C VAL A 909 -6.06 34.90 -22.59
N ILE A 910 -6.73 34.36 -23.64
CA ILE A 910 -8.05 33.72 -23.51
C ILE A 910 -7.99 32.53 -22.55
N ALA A 911 -6.92 31.73 -22.66
CA ALA A 911 -6.67 30.59 -21.79
C ALA A 911 -6.51 31.01 -20.32
N ARG A 912 -5.98 32.21 -20.00
CA ARG A 912 -5.93 32.72 -18.62
C ARG A 912 -7.34 33.06 -18.12
N THR A 913 -8.08 33.89 -18.85
CA THR A 913 -9.47 34.26 -18.53
C THR A 913 -10.37 33.03 -18.32
N VAL A 914 -10.15 31.96 -19.07
CA VAL A 914 -10.84 30.67 -18.91
C VAL A 914 -10.50 29.98 -17.58
N ARG A 915 -9.22 29.96 -17.16
CA ARG A 915 -8.81 29.41 -15.85
C ARG A 915 -9.39 30.21 -14.70
N ASP A 916 -9.39 31.54 -14.82
CA ASP A 916 -9.97 32.44 -13.81
C ASP A 916 -11.49 32.18 -13.65
N CYS A 917 -12.20 31.92 -14.75
CA CYS A 917 -13.60 31.50 -14.73
C CYS A 917 -13.80 30.12 -14.07
N TYR A 918 -12.88 29.17 -14.26
CA TYR A 918 -12.91 27.88 -13.57
C TYR A 918 -12.66 28.01 -12.06
N GLY A 919 -11.65 28.78 -11.66
CA GLY A 919 -11.35 29.03 -10.25
C GLY A 919 -12.55 29.64 -9.54
N TRP A 920 -13.18 30.66 -10.14
CA TRP A 920 -14.36 31.27 -9.54
C TRP A 920 -15.59 30.34 -9.50
N ALA A 921 -15.82 29.55 -10.54
CA ALA A 921 -16.93 28.60 -10.58
C ALA A 921 -16.77 27.46 -9.56
N THR A 922 -15.58 26.88 -9.45
CA THR A 922 -15.26 25.83 -8.47
C THR A 922 -15.25 26.36 -7.04
N ASN A 923 -14.75 27.58 -6.80
CA ASN A 923 -14.88 28.26 -5.51
C ASN A 923 -16.35 28.43 -5.08
N LYS A 924 -17.26 28.78 -6.00
CA LYS A 924 -18.71 28.82 -5.71
C LYS A 924 -19.32 27.44 -5.50
N GLY A 925 -18.76 26.40 -6.11
CA GLY A 925 -19.02 25.01 -5.74
C GLY A 925 -18.66 24.73 -4.28
N PHE A 926 -17.43 25.02 -3.86
CA PHE A 926 -16.99 24.82 -2.47
C PHE A 926 -17.82 25.63 -1.47
N ALA A 927 -18.14 26.89 -1.79
CA ALA A 927 -19.01 27.74 -0.96
C ALA A 927 -20.43 27.18 -0.77
N PHE A 928 -21.02 26.59 -1.82
CA PHE A 928 -22.30 25.85 -1.71
C PHE A 928 -22.15 24.62 -0.80
N LEU A 929 -21.06 23.86 -0.95
CA LEU A 929 -20.81 22.65 -0.18
C LEU A 929 -20.57 22.93 1.31
N ILE A 930 -20.09 24.12 1.72
CA ILE A 930 -20.07 24.55 3.14
C ILE A 930 -21.49 24.47 3.74
N GLY A 931 -22.49 25.00 3.03
CA GLY A 931 -23.88 24.94 3.48
C GLY A 931 -24.38 23.50 3.64
N VAL A 932 -23.96 22.60 2.73
CA VAL A 932 -24.32 21.17 2.81
C VAL A 932 -23.67 20.49 4.01
N VAL A 933 -22.36 20.63 4.25
CA VAL A 933 -21.70 20.01 5.42
C VAL A 933 -22.12 20.64 6.75
N PHE A 934 -22.52 21.92 6.77
CA PHE A 934 -23.06 22.55 7.97
C PHE A 934 -24.33 21.85 8.48
N PHE A 935 -25.20 21.37 7.58
CA PHE A 935 -26.34 20.54 7.99
C PHE A 935 -25.94 19.17 8.56
N ALA A 936 -24.76 18.62 8.23
CA ALA A 936 -24.23 17.44 8.92
C ALA A 936 -23.81 17.78 10.36
N PHE A 937 -23.14 18.91 10.56
CA PHE A 937 -22.81 19.41 11.90
C PHE A 937 -24.08 19.68 12.73
N VAL A 938 -25.07 20.39 12.18
CA VAL A 938 -26.36 20.62 12.86
C VAL A 938 -27.06 19.31 13.19
N SER A 939 -27.09 18.34 12.26
CA SER A 939 -27.66 17.00 12.52
C SER A 939 -26.96 16.28 13.67
N SER A 940 -25.65 16.47 13.84
CA SER A 940 -24.87 15.78 14.87
C SER A 940 -25.21 16.22 16.30
N LEU A 941 -25.74 17.44 16.48
CA LEU A 941 -26.18 17.96 17.78
C LEU A 941 -27.36 17.17 18.36
N PHE A 942 -28.16 16.53 17.49
CA PHE A 942 -29.37 15.76 17.85
C PHE A 942 -29.10 14.25 18.03
N ILE A 943 -27.86 13.80 17.94
CA ILE A 943 -27.49 12.39 18.14
C ILE A 943 -27.73 11.97 19.60
N ARG A 944 -28.38 10.81 19.78
CA ARG A 944 -28.61 10.19 21.10
C ARG A 944 -27.46 9.25 21.46
N GLU A 945 -26.67 9.62 22.46
CA GLU A 945 -25.67 8.72 23.05
C GLU A 945 -26.34 7.64 23.91
N ARG A 946 -26.02 6.38 23.63
CA ARG A 946 -26.18 5.27 24.58
C ARG A 946 -24.81 4.80 25.05
N SER A 947 -24.71 4.48 26.33
CA SER A 947 -23.47 3.92 26.91
C SER A 947 -23.15 2.57 26.27
N LEU A 948 -21.94 2.46 25.72
CA LEU A 948 -21.38 1.17 25.32
C LEU A 948 -20.94 0.45 26.60
N SER A 949 -21.81 -0.44 27.11
CA SER A 949 -21.60 -1.15 28.38
C SER A 949 -20.36 -2.06 28.36
N ARG A 950 -19.91 -2.45 29.56
CA ARG A 950 -18.63 -3.14 29.78
C ARG A 950 -18.55 -4.50 29.08
#